data_AF-A2FJH5-F1
#
_entry.id   AF-A2FJH5-F1
#
_cell.length_a   1.000
_cell.length_b   1.000
_cell.length_c   1.000
_cell.angle_alpha   90.00
_cell.angle_beta   90.00
_cell.angle_gamma   90.00
#
_symmetry.space_group_name_H-M   'P 1'
#
loop_
_entity.id
_entity.type
_entity.pdbx_description
1 polymer ?
#
loop_
_entity_poly.entity_id
_entity_poly.type
_entity_poly.pdbx_seq_one_letter_code
_entity_poly.pdbx_strand_id
1 'polypeptide(L)'
;MFHQLKYPLWIEFLKTKGAIERAIDLFITFLIELNVDEEPYDYRIHLASFLTDLVCENNYIPNLAEQTIKSLYDKLNKIMKHCPPDSAVTIFRCIVRINDIWLDKATSEEKTARIKRIIDSAIEQEIIRGMALTYVQKFAGKIIPYRKIVNTLTKSNPSDIYLLQTIYKCAIDGDEYSRYYALKFFARYMTIHKYLMRTAANLFFSIMERFETIEEEIKWVPIFINMIFVYIKLATDANRYKGRVLLLCSILSSDITQKVPWLKNQILDSASSCCNKYPTCSFLSKFFPIHDTSSPGFEKALNKLTNLKFSLKFIPFRPNSLLFIEGLNMHKPKLKISEQEIKSITGEESSFELRPQSMKFVSIDYGLTKQDQKHNIEDLEEFISQTQDQFKQIRDTMMSKHYPDHNNFHPSLRSKIMSVNIVLKENAKKIYHYQKYVIDEFIDIASEIIDVSSKHRYLVANIKSMTKIMQSLLLNSNEYLTLKREKNIISRYAINLSSQSKKYIMENPQTSVYNSFQTGQRSANIKIHYLAPGALDENISEYVRKICLENGQNLSDFVKTQNVTSLVSDTYALSFVIIEDVNLDRNSDLTVPIIVNSLFRYAFDNAYNDESILNRYKEEDGRFLSICPKILSIDINNLKIRPEIIRKISVFKTVKGLLASCHHSLFHTMSYSNPVDISFELYKAICQLPNLANNPTLTNEESSWFLLFLICNDPPPNVFSISKFLKKFEQTVTSLELIVSMNIFHRSISLAFENFI
;
A
#
# COMPACT_ATOMS: atom_id res chain seq x y z
N MET A 1 6.14 -44.33 8.18
CA MET A 1 7.13 -44.56 9.27
C MET A 1 6.57 -45.44 10.41
N PHE A 2 5.25 -45.67 10.47
CA PHE A 2 4.57 -46.46 11.51
C PHE A 2 5.08 -47.88 11.73
N HIS A 3 5.42 -48.59 10.66
CA HIS A 3 5.91 -49.98 10.75
C HIS A 3 7.38 -50.09 11.19
N GLN A 4 8.08 -48.98 11.42
CA GLN A 4 9.47 -48.94 11.89
C GLN A 4 9.60 -48.41 13.32
N LEU A 5 8.50 -48.01 13.97
CA LEU A 5 8.53 -47.61 15.38
C LEU A 5 8.82 -48.82 16.26
N LYS A 6 9.99 -48.83 16.91
CA LYS A 6 10.45 -49.88 17.86
C LYS A 6 9.61 -50.00 19.15
N TYR A 7 8.47 -49.31 19.24
CA TYR A 7 7.71 -49.13 20.48
C TYR A 7 6.28 -49.67 20.36
N PRO A 8 6.05 -50.97 20.65
CA PRO A 8 4.76 -51.62 20.46
C PRO A 8 3.62 -50.98 21.28
N LEU A 9 3.92 -50.45 22.46
CA LEU A 9 2.96 -49.74 23.32
C LEU A 9 2.41 -48.45 22.67
N TRP A 10 3.23 -47.75 21.88
CA TRP A 10 2.80 -46.57 21.15
C TRP A 10 1.84 -46.92 20.00
N ILE A 11 2.12 -48.03 19.30
CA ILE A 11 1.24 -48.53 18.24
C ILE A 11 -0.10 -48.98 18.84
N GLU A 12 -0.08 -49.62 20.01
CA GLU A 12 -1.29 -50.00 20.74
C GLU A 12 -2.09 -48.79 21.22
N PHE A 13 -1.42 -47.77 21.78
CA PHE A 13 -2.06 -46.51 22.16
C PHE A 13 -2.75 -45.83 20.98
N LEU A 14 -2.08 -45.73 19.83
CA LEU A 14 -2.62 -45.08 18.63
C LEU A 14 -3.81 -45.83 18.01
N LYS A 15 -4.00 -47.12 18.33
CA LYS A 15 -5.20 -47.89 17.95
C LYS A 15 -6.42 -47.55 18.81
N THR A 16 -6.26 -46.86 19.93
CA THR A 16 -7.38 -46.46 20.78
C THR A 16 -8.16 -45.29 20.16
N LYS A 17 -9.50 -45.32 20.25
CA LYS A 17 -10.36 -44.28 19.69
C LYS A 17 -10.04 -42.91 20.31
N GLY A 18 -9.80 -41.89 19.49
CA GLY A 18 -9.47 -40.55 19.96
C GLY A 18 -7.99 -40.32 20.30
N ALA A 19 -7.12 -41.32 20.20
CA ALA A 19 -5.69 -41.14 20.49
C ALA A 19 -4.94 -40.39 19.39
N ILE A 20 -5.32 -40.58 18.14
CA ILE A 20 -4.71 -39.87 17.00
C ILE A 20 -5.02 -38.38 17.08
N GLU A 21 -6.27 -38.01 17.37
CA GLU A 21 -6.70 -36.63 17.53
C GLU A 21 -5.95 -35.95 18.69
N ARG A 22 -5.85 -36.63 19.83
CA ARG A 22 -5.08 -36.14 20.99
C ARG A 22 -3.59 -35.99 20.67
N ALA A 23 -3.00 -36.94 19.94
CA ALA A 23 -1.61 -36.85 19.51
C ALA A 23 -1.40 -35.66 18.57
N ILE A 24 -2.29 -35.46 17.59
CA ILE A 24 -2.20 -34.30 16.70
C ILE A 24 -2.39 -33.01 17.49
N ASP A 25 -3.41 -32.87 18.33
CA ASP A 25 -3.64 -31.65 19.10
C ASP A 25 -2.48 -31.30 20.03
N LEU A 26 -1.85 -32.31 20.64
CA LEU A 26 -0.65 -32.13 21.47
C LEU A 26 0.51 -31.59 20.64
N PHE A 27 0.80 -32.22 19.49
CA PHE A 27 2.02 -31.99 18.74
C PHE A 27 1.91 -30.91 17.66
N ILE A 28 0.71 -30.63 17.17
CA ILE A 28 0.48 -29.62 16.12
C ILE A 28 0.90 -28.23 16.59
N THR A 29 0.84 -27.96 17.90
CA THR A 29 1.28 -26.70 18.51
C THR A 29 2.79 -26.48 18.38
N PHE A 30 3.61 -27.49 18.07
CA PHE A 30 5.04 -27.32 17.83
C PHE A 30 5.38 -26.95 16.38
N LEU A 31 4.39 -26.92 15.49
CA LEU A 31 4.49 -26.42 14.11
C LEU A 31 4.21 -24.88 14.04
N ILE A 32 4.89 -24.06 14.86
CA ILE A 32 4.71 -22.58 14.91
C ILE A 32 5.67 -21.87 13.94
N GLU A 33 5.28 -20.71 13.37
CA GLU A 33 6.20 -19.80 12.66
C GLU A 33 7.31 -19.29 13.59
N LEU A 34 8.58 -19.52 13.24
CA LEU A 34 9.71 -18.88 13.91
C LEU A 34 10.23 -17.70 13.11
N ASN A 35 10.88 -16.78 13.83
CA ASN A 35 11.84 -15.87 13.23
C ASN A 35 12.95 -16.70 12.58
N VAL A 36 13.38 -16.28 11.39
CA VAL A 36 14.13 -17.06 10.39
C VAL A 36 15.51 -17.55 10.89
N ASP A 37 15.98 -17.10 12.05
CA ASP A 37 17.40 -17.09 12.38
C ASP A 37 17.90 -18.08 13.46
N GLU A 38 17.06 -18.89 14.14
CA GLU A 38 17.52 -19.56 15.39
C GLU A 38 17.27 -21.08 15.60
N GLU A 39 16.63 -21.86 14.71
CA GLU A 39 16.47 -23.32 14.93
C GLU A 39 16.65 -24.22 13.68
N PRO A 40 17.15 -25.46 13.84
CA PRO A 40 17.20 -26.45 12.76
C PRO A 40 15.80 -26.96 12.37
N TYR A 41 15.47 -26.87 11.07
CA TYR A 41 14.18 -27.29 10.51
C TYR A 41 13.92 -28.81 10.58
N ASP A 42 14.94 -29.63 10.84
CA ASP A 42 14.86 -31.09 10.77
C ASP A 42 13.81 -31.69 11.71
N TYR A 43 13.75 -31.24 12.97
CA TYR A 43 12.73 -31.69 13.91
C TYR A 43 11.31 -31.42 13.39
N ARG A 44 11.09 -30.26 12.75
CA ARG A 44 9.78 -29.86 12.22
C ARG A 44 9.40 -30.66 10.99
N ILE A 45 10.38 -30.99 10.14
CA ILE A 45 10.17 -31.87 9.00
C ILE A 45 9.78 -33.26 9.49
N HIS A 46 10.49 -33.80 10.47
CA HIS A 46 10.16 -35.09 11.08
C HIS A 46 8.77 -35.07 11.73
N LEU A 47 8.44 -34.01 12.46
CA LEU A 47 7.14 -33.84 13.09
C LEU A 47 6.01 -33.71 12.05
N ALA A 48 6.20 -32.89 11.02
CA ALA A 48 5.26 -32.72 9.91
C ALA A 48 5.01 -34.06 9.20
N SER A 49 6.07 -34.82 8.92
CA SER A 49 5.95 -36.15 8.32
C SER A 49 5.23 -37.13 9.24
N PHE A 50 5.53 -37.13 10.54
CA PHE A 50 4.88 -37.98 11.53
C PHE A 50 3.39 -37.70 11.67
N LEU A 51 3.01 -36.42 11.80
CA LEU A 51 1.60 -36.01 11.87
C LEU A 51 0.85 -36.30 10.57
N THR A 52 1.52 -36.18 9.43
CA THR A 52 0.94 -36.54 8.13
C THR A 52 0.74 -38.04 8.01
N ASP A 53 1.71 -38.86 8.43
CA ASP A 53 1.57 -40.32 8.47
C ASP A 53 0.39 -40.74 9.37
N LEU A 54 0.28 -40.14 10.57
CA LEU A 54 -0.83 -40.36 11.50
C LEU A 54 -2.20 -40.13 10.84
N VAL A 55 -2.33 -39.04 10.08
CA VAL A 55 -3.58 -38.67 9.39
C VAL A 55 -3.84 -39.54 8.17
N CYS A 56 -2.81 -39.88 7.40
CA CYS A 56 -2.94 -40.52 6.10
C CYS A 56 -3.01 -42.07 6.18
N GLU A 57 -2.38 -42.69 7.17
CA GLU A 57 -2.28 -44.16 7.27
C GLU A 57 -3.43 -44.79 8.07
N ASN A 58 -4.21 -43.98 8.81
CA ASN A 58 -5.37 -44.46 9.56
C ASN A 58 -6.65 -44.27 8.73
N ASN A 59 -7.20 -45.37 8.21
CA ASN A 59 -8.46 -45.40 7.44
C ASN A 59 -9.71 -45.01 8.25
N TYR A 60 -9.57 -44.71 9.55
CA TYR A 60 -10.67 -44.33 10.44
C TYR A 60 -10.73 -42.79 10.56
N ILE A 61 -11.80 -42.20 10.05
CA ILE A 61 -12.04 -40.75 10.12
C ILE A 61 -13.30 -40.51 10.95
N PRO A 62 -13.20 -40.12 12.23
CA PRO A 62 -14.31 -39.51 12.96
C PRO A 62 -14.50 -38.05 12.53
N ASN A 63 -15.70 -37.51 12.71
CA ASN A 63 -16.05 -36.11 12.35
C ASN A 63 -15.16 -35.02 13.00
N LEU A 64 -14.42 -35.32 14.08
CA LEU A 64 -13.43 -34.38 14.65
C LEU A 64 -12.17 -34.22 13.78
N ALA A 65 -11.89 -35.16 12.88
CA ALA A 65 -10.67 -35.16 12.06
C ALA A 65 -10.58 -33.98 11.09
N GLU A 66 -11.70 -33.44 10.59
CA GLU A 66 -11.66 -32.38 9.58
C GLU A 66 -11.04 -31.07 10.08
N GLN A 67 -11.35 -30.66 11.32
CA GLN A 67 -10.78 -29.46 11.92
C GLN A 67 -9.29 -29.63 12.19
N THR A 68 -8.91 -30.80 12.71
CA THR A 68 -7.51 -31.16 12.99
C THR A 68 -6.69 -31.21 11.70
N ILE A 69 -7.24 -31.80 10.63
CA ILE A 69 -6.60 -31.85 9.30
C ILE A 69 -6.48 -30.46 8.70
N LYS A 70 -7.53 -29.64 8.81
CA LYS A 70 -7.50 -28.24 8.35
C LYS A 70 -6.42 -27.45 9.09
N SER A 71 -6.32 -27.62 10.40
CA SER A 71 -5.27 -27.01 11.23
C SER A 71 -3.88 -27.46 10.80
N LEU A 72 -3.67 -28.76 10.59
CA LEU A 72 -2.39 -29.31 10.14
C LEU A 72 -2.03 -28.77 8.77
N TYR A 73 -2.97 -28.81 7.83
CA TYR A 73 -2.82 -28.29 6.48
C TYR A 73 -2.43 -26.80 6.48
N ASP A 74 -3.09 -25.99 7.30
CA ASP A 74 -2.82 -24.56 7.39
C ASP A 74 -1.43 -24.28 7.99
N LYS A 75 -0.99 -25.05 8.99
CA LYS A 75 0.37 -24.93 9.53
C LYS A 75 1.44 -25.39 8.54
N LEU A 76 1.23 -26.48 7.81
CA LEU A 76 2.17 -26.95 6.79
C LEU A 76 2.34 -25.91 5.66
N ASN A 77 1.25 -25.31 5.18
CA ASN A 77 1.32 -24.24 4.17
C ASN A 77 2.11 -23.03 4.67
N LYS A 78 1.92 -22.62 5.94
CA LYS A 78 2.71 -21.55 6.56
C LYS A 78 4.19 -21.89 6.65
N ILE A 79 4.54 -23.08 7.12
CA ILE A 79 5.94 -23.53 7.24
C ILE A 79 6.61 -23.56 5.86
N MET A 80 5.92 -24.10 4.84
CA MET A 80 6.44 -24.20 3.48
C MET A 80 6.88 -22.84 2.92
N LYS A 81 6.22 -21.75 3.31
CA LYS A 81 6.54 -20.40 2.86
C LYS A 81 7.89 -19.90 3.39
N HIS A 82 8.30 -20.34 4.58
CA HIS A 82 9.42 -19.77 5.34
C HIS A 82 10.62 -20.71 5.48
N CYS A 83 10.47 -22.01 5.21
CA CYS A 83 11.57 -22.95 5.35
C CYS A 83 12.56 -22.92 4.16
N PRO A 84 13.80 -23.42 4.34
CA PRO A 84 14.76 -23.60 3.27
C PRO A 84 14.21 -24.46 2.11
N PRO A 85 14.71 -24.29 0.87
CA PRO A 85 14.17 -24.98 -0.31
C PRO A 85 14.10 -26.51 -0.17
N ASP A 86 15.13 -27.15 0.37
CA ASP A 86 15.18 -28.61 0.55
C ASP A 86 14.12 -29.11 1.55
N SER A 87 13.96 -28.36 2.65
CA SER A 87 12.91 -28.61 3.65
C SER A 87 11.52 -28.40 3.05
N ALA A 88 11.35 -27.37 2.22
CA ALA A 88 10.09 -27.01 1.58
C ALA A 88 9.58 -28.14 0.69
N VAL A 89 10.46 -28.89 0.01
CA VAL A 89 10.07 -30.05 -0.82
C VAL A 89 9.43 -31.12 0.04
N THR A 90 9.99 -31.38 1.23
CA THR A 90 9.47 -32.41 2.13
C THR A 90 8.12 -32.00 2.75
N ILE A 91 7.99 -30.73 3.13
CA ILE A 91 6.71 -30.18 3.60
C ILE A 91 5.66 -30.20 2.48
N PHE A 92 6.04 -29.85 1.24
CA PHE A 92 5.16 -29.92 0.09
C PHE A 92 4.67 -31.36 -0.17
N ARG A 93 5.55 -32.37 -0.04
CA ARG A 93 5.14 -33.79 -0.11
C ARG A 93 4.11 -34.16 0.94
N CYS A 94 4.22 -33.62 2.16
CA CYS A 94 3.22 -33.83 3.21
C CYS A 94 1.87 -33.23 2.82
N ILE A 95 1.86 -31.99 2.32
CA ILE A 95 0.66 -31.31 1.82
C ILE A 95 0.00 -32.10 0.68
N VAL A 96 0.80 -32.62 -0.26
CA VAL A 96 0.34 -33.46 -1.37
C VAL A 96 -0.32 -34.74 -0.86
N ARG A 97 0.27 -35.44 0.10
CA ARG A 97 -0.31 -36.66 0.68
C ARG A 97 -1.65 -36.40 1.36
N ILE A 98 -1.78 -35.30 2.09
CA ILE A 98 -3.06 -34.89 2.67
C ILE A 98 -4.07 -34.63 1.55
N ASN A 99 -3.70 -33.90 0.50
CA ASN A 99 -4.64 -33.62 -0.57
C ASN A 99 -5.04 -34.85 -1.40
N ASP A 100 -4.13 -35.80 -1.65
CA ASP A 100 -4.45 -37.01 -2.42
C ASP A 100 -5.53 -37.87 -1.73
N ILE A 101 -5.69 -37.80 -0.41
CA ILE A 101 -6.74 -38.53 0.33
C ILE A 101 -8.04 -37.73 0.45
N TRP A 102 -7.93 -36.41 0.59
CA TRP A 102 -9.03 -35.56 1.07
C TRP A 102 -9.62 -34.64 0.01
N LEU A 103 -8.88 -34.34 -1.06
CA LEU A 103 -9.32 -33.40 -2.06
C LEU A 103 -10.58 -33.92 -2.75
N ASP A 104 -10.71 -35.21 -3.04
CA ASP A 104 -11.91 -35.80 -3.65
C ASP A 104 -13.17 -35.67 -2.77
N LYS A 105 -13.00 -35.80 -1.45
CA LYS A 105 -14.07 -35.74 -0.44
C LYS A 105 -14.58 -34.33 -0.16
N ALA A 106 -13.77 -33.31 -0.46
CA ALA A 106 -14.09 -31.92 -0.15
C ALA A 106 -15.14 -31.31 -1.10
N THR A 107 -15.80 -30.25 -0.64
CA THR A 107 -16.73 -29.47 -1.48
C THR A 107 -16.01 -28.74 -2.62
N SER A 108 -16.72 -28.34 -3.68
CA SER A 108 -16.12 -27.62 -4.82
C SER A 108 -15.39 -26.33 -4.40
N GLU A 109 -15.90 -25.64 -3.39
CA GLU A 109 -15.31 -24.42 -2.85
C GLU A 109 -14.03 -24.72 -2.07
N GLU A 110 -14.05 -25.72 -1.20
CA GLU A 110 -12.87 -26.15 -0.44
C GLU A 110 -11.77 -26.68 -1.34
N LYS A 111 -12.12 -27.45 -2.38
CA LYS A 111 -11.20 -27.90 -3.44
C LYS A 111 -10.46 -26.71 -4.05
N THR A 112 -11.21 -25.67 -4.42
CA THR A 112 -10.65 -24.45 -5.01
C THR A 112 -9.80 -23.66 -4.00
N ALA A 113 -10.26 -23.56 -2.75
CA ALA A 113 -9.55 -22.86 -1.69
C ALA A 113 -8.22 -23.53 -1.32
N ARG A 114 -8.18 -24.87 -1.26
CA ARG A 114 -6.97 -25.65 -1.00
C ARG A 114 -5.95 -25.50 -2.12
N ILE A 115 -6.39 -25.57 -3.38
CA ILE A 115 -5.50 -25.29 -4.54
C ILE A 115 -4.93 -23.89 -4.49
N LYS A 116 -5.78 -22.88 -4.20
CA LYS A 116 -5.33 -21.50 -4.06
C LYS A 116 -4.28 -21.36 -2.95
N ARG A 117 -4.50 -21.99 -1.78
CA ARG A 117 -3.53 -21.96 -0.67
C ARG A 117 -2.18 -22.56 -1.04
N ILE A 118 -2.16 -23.68 -1.75
CA ILE A 118 -0.89 -24.27 -2.24
C ILE A 118 -0.17 -23.31 -3.16
N ILE A 119 -0.87 -22.75 -4.15
CA ILE A 119 -0.28 -21.81 -5.11
C ILE A 119 0.28 -20.59 -4.37
N ASP A 120 -0.51 -19.97 -3.49
CA ASP A 120 -0.14 -18.77 -2.74
C ASP A 120 1.06 -19.02 -1.82
N SER A 121 1.12 -20.19 -1.18
CA SER A 121 2.21 -20.57 -0.27
C SER A 121 3.50 -20.93 -1.02
N ALA A 122 3.40 -21.38 -2.27
CA ALA A 122 4.53 -21.72 -3.12
C ALA A 122 5.15 -20.51 -3.85
N ILE A 123 4.54 -19.31 -3.82
CA ILE A 123 5.01 -18.13 -4.57
C ILE A 123 6.47 -17.79 -4.24
N GLU A 124 6.81 -17.80 -2.95
CA GLU A 124 8.14 -17.38 -2.45
C GLU A 124 9.27 -18.38 -2.81
N GLN A 125 8.93 -19.63 -3.16
CA GLN A 125 9.90 -20.71 -3.36
C GLN A 125 9.86 -21.21 -4.82
N GLU A 126 10.87 -20.89 -5.62
CA GLU A 126 10.91 -21.20 -7.07
C GLU A 126 10.81 -22.71 -7.37
N ILE A 127 11.53 -23.55 -6.62
CA ILE A 127 11.53 -25.01 -6.80
C ILE A 127 10.14 -25.60 -6.55
N ILE A 128 9.48 -25.14 -5.46
CA ILE A 128 8.16 -25.66 -5.07
C ILE A 128 7.08 -25.17 -6.01
N ARG A 129 7.19 -23.96 -6.54
CA ARG A 129 6.22 -23.38 -7.47
C ARG A 129 6.01 -24.24 -8.71
N GLY A 130 7.08 -24.72 -9.35
CA GLY A 130 6.97 -25.64 -10.48
C GLY A 130 6.28 -26.96 -10.11
N MET A 131 6.62 -27.53 -8.94
CA MET A 131 6.01 -28.76 -8.44
C MET A 131 4.52 -28.57 -8.10
N ALA A 132 4.16 -27.47 -7.44
CA ALA A 132 2.81 -27.09 -7.09
C ALA A 132 1.93 -26.93 -8.34
N LEU A 133 2.41 -26.21 -9.36
CA LEU A 133 1.69 -26.03 -10.61
C LEU A 133 1.46 -27.35 -11.36
N THR A 134 2.47 -28.22 -11.38
CA THR A 134 2.35 -29.56 -11.98
C THR A 134 1.34 -30.43 -11.21
N TYR A 135 1.36 -30.35 -9.88
CA TYR A 135 0.42 -31.07 -9.02
C TYR A 135 -1.03 -30.57 -9.22
N VAL A 136 -1.25 -29.25 -9.26
CA VAL A 136 -2.56 -28.65 -9.54
C VAL A 136 -3.11 -29.11 -10.89
N GLN A 137 -2.24 -29.25 -11.90
CA GLN A 137 -2.63 -29.71 -13.22
C GLN A 137 -3.21 -31.14 -13.21
N LYS A 138 -2.74 -32.03 -12.32
CA LYS A 138 -3.25 -33.41 -12.19
C LYS A 138 -4.75 -33.46 -11.89
N PHE A 139 -5.28 -32.43 -11.22
CA PHE A 139 -6.69 -32.34 -10.81
C PHE A 139 -7.55 -31.47 -11.72
N ALA A 140 -6.93 -30.76 -12.65
CA ALA A 140 -7.62 -29.95 -13.64
C ALA A 140 -8.52 -30.84 -14.51
N GLY A 141 -9.78 -30.43 -14.69
CA GLY A 141 -10.78 -31.17 -15.45
C GLY A 141 -11.35 -32.41 -14.75
N LYS A 142 -10.59 -33.04 -13.83
CA LYS A 142 -11.04 -34.22 -13.07
C LYS A 142 -11.88 -33.84 -11.85
N ILE A 143 -11.31 -33.01 -10.98
CA ILE A 143 -11.92 -32.62 -9.70
C ILE A 143 -12.33 -31.15 -9.73
N ILE A 144 -11.52 -30.31 -10.40
CA ILE A 144 -11.71 -28.86 -10.43
C ILE A 144 -11.83 -28.42 -11.88
N PRO A 145 -12.90 -27.66 -12.24
CA PRO A 145 -13.05 -27.12 -13.58
C PRO A 145 -11.84 -26.27 -13.99
N TYR A 146 -11.36 -26.46 -15.22
CA TYR A 146 -10.24 -25.71 -15.78
C TYR A 146 -10.38 -24.19 -15.58
N ARG A 147 -11.58 -23.65 -15.77
CA ARG A 147 -11.87 -22.21 -15.61
C ARG A 147 -11.55 -21.69 -14.22
N LYS A 148 -11.78 -22.48 -13.17
CA LYS A 148 -11.48 -22.09 -11.77
C LYS A 148 -9.98 -22.07 -11.53
N ILE A 149 -9.24 -23.01 -12.13
CA ILE A 149 -7.77 -23.08 -12.05
C ILE A 149 -7.17 -21.87 -12.78
N VAL A 150 -7.57 -21.62 -14.03
CA VAL A 150 -7.09 -20.46 -14.80
C VAL A 150 -7.40 -19.16 -14.06
N ASN A 151 -8.62 -18.95 -13.55
CA ASN A 151 -8.97 -17.75 -12.78
C ASN A 151 -8.14 -17.60 -11.48
N THR A 152 -7.75 -18.71 -10.85
CA THR A 152 -6.89 -18.68 -9.65
C THR A 152 -5.46 -18.31 -10.02
N LEU A 153 -4.91 -18.96 -11.05
CA LEU A 153 -3.53 -18.76 -11.53
C LEU A 153 -3.31 -17.35 -12.11
N THR A 154 -4.31 -16.78 -12.78
CA THR A 154 -4.22 -15.43 -13.33
C THR A 154 -4.18 -14.33 -12.24
N LYS A 155 -4.58 -14.64 -11.00
CA LYS A 155 -4.60 -13.72 -9.86
C LYS A 155 -3.36 -13.80 -8.96
N SER A 156 -2.65 -14.94 -8.93
CA SER A 156 -1.50 -15.12 -8.04
C SER A 156 -0.30 -14.25 -8.42
N ASN A 157 -0.22 -13.79 -9.67
CA ASN A 157 0.78 -12.84 -10.19
C ASN A 157 2.28 -13.28 -10.13
N PRO A 158 2.69 -14.57 -10.03
CA PRO A 158 4.09 -14.93 -10.23
C PRO A 158 4.45 -14.85 -11.73
N SER A 159 5.72 -14.57 -12.02
CA SER A 159 6.20 -14.40 -13.39
C SER A 159 7.21 -15.49 -13.74
N ASP A 160 6.71 -16.70 -14.03
CA ASP A 160 7.54 -17.83 -14.45
C ASP A 160 6.96 -18.58 -15.65
N ILE A 161 7.79 -19.45 -16.23
CA ILE A 161 7.47 -20.23 -17.44
C ILE A 161 6.46 -21.34 -17.12
N TYR A 162 6.55 -21.96 -15.95
CA TYR A 162 5.66 -23.06 -15.54
C TYR A 162 4.20 -22.59 -15.48
N LEU A 163 3.96 -21.38 -14.95
CA LEU A 163 2.64 -20.75 -14.92
C LEU A 163 2.05 -20.60 -16.32
N LEU A 164 2.85 -20.08 -17.26
CA LEU A 164 2.43 -19.91 -18.65
C LEU A 164 2.06 -21.26 -19.28
N GLN A 165 2.88 -22.29 -19.06
CA GLN A 165 2.62 -23.63 -19.55
C GLN A 165 1.36 -24.25 -18.93
N THR A 166 1.16 -24.12 -17.62
CA THR A 166 -0.02 -24.67 -16.93
C THR A 166 -1.30 -23.98 -17.38
N ILE A 167 -1.31 -22.65 -17.50
CA ILE A 167 -2.46 -21.90 -18.01
C ILE A 167 -2.75 -22.30 -19.46
N TYR A 168 -1.71 -22.45 -20.30
CA TYR A 168 -1.88 -22.88 -21.68
C TYR A 168 -2.52 -24.27 -21.77
N LYS A 169 -1.99 -25.27 -21.05
CA LYS A 169 -2.57 -26.61 -21.03
C LYS A 169 -4.03 -26.61 -20.55
N CYS A 170 -4.33 -25.85 -19.48
CA CYS A 170 -5.71 -25.70 -18.99
C CYS A 170 -6.63 -25.01 -20.01
N ALA A 171 -6.10 -24.14 -20.87
CA ALA A 171 -6.86 -23.53 -21.95
C ALA A 171 -7.11 -24.53 -23.09
N ILE A 172 -6.11 -25.31 -23.48
CA ILE A 172 -6.23 -26.33 -24.53
C ILE A 172 -7.24 -27.42 -24.13
N ASP A 173 -7.13 -27.91 -22.90
CA ASP A 173 -7.94 -29.05 -22.43
C ASP A 173 -9.29 -28.60 -21.84
N GLY A 174 -9.51 -27.29 -21.71
CA GLY A 174 -10.63 -26.69 -21.01
C GLY A 174 -11.80 -26.21 -21.87
N ASP A 175 -12.79 -25.63 -21.19
CA ASP A 175 -13.96 -25.01 -21.82
C ASP A 175 -13.63 -23.63 -22.44
N GLU A 176 -14.60 -23.08 -23.16
CA GLU A 176 -14.45 -21.79 -23.87
C GLU A 176 -14.11 -20.64 -22.92
N TYR A 177 -14.70 -20.64 -21.71
CA TYR A 177 -14.38 -19.65 -20.70
C TYR A 177 -12.92 -19.77 -20.22
N SER A 178 -12.40 -20.98 -20.03
CA SER A 178 -10.98 -21.21 -19.68
C SER A 178 -10.05 -20.61 -20.74
N ARG A 179 -10.38 -20.83 -22.02
CA ARG A 179 -9.64 -20.25 -23.16
C ARG A 179 -9.69 -18.73 -23.13
N TYR A 180 -10.87 -18.14 -22.97
CA TYR A 180 -11.05 -16.70 -22.93
C TYR A 180 -10.23 -16.02 -21.82
N TYR A 181 -10.23 -16.58 -20.60
CA TYR A 181 -9.41 -16.05 -19.50
C TYR A 181 -7.91 -16.22 -19.76
N ALA A 182 -7.49 -17.33 -20.35
CA ALA A 182 -6.10 -17.55 -20.71
C ALA A 182 -5.62 -16.57 -21.79
N LEU A 183 -6.43 -16.31 -22.82
CA LEU A 183 -6.13 -15.32 -23.85
C LEU A 183 -5.93 -13.93 -23.27
N LYS A 184 -6.82 -13.48 -22.38
CA LYS A 184 -6.66 -12.19 -21.67
C LYS A 184 -5.36 -12.12 -20.87
N PHE A 185 -5.01 -13.21 -20.20
CA PHE A 185 -3.79 -13.31 -19.42
C PHE A 185 -2.53 -13.24 -20.29
N PHE A 186 -2.47 -14.04 -21.36
CA PHE A 186 -1.34 -14.02 -22.29
C PHE A 186 -1.21 -12.67 -23.01
N ALA A 187 -2.33 -12.05 -23.39
CA ALA A 187 -2.37 -10.70 -23.96
C ALA A 187 -1.76 -9.64 -23.01
N ARG A 188 -2.03 -9.75 -21.70
CA ARG A 188 -1.40 -8.89 -20.69
C ARG A 188 0.10 -9.17 -20.54
N TYR A 189 0.49 -10.44 -20.50
CA TYR A 189 1.90 -10.81 -20.37
C TYR A 189 2.72 -10.38 -21.60
N MET A 190 2.19 -10.54 -22.81
CA MET A 190 2.85 -10.11 -24.04
C MET A 190 2.95 -8.59 -24.19
N THR A 191 2.22 -7.80 -23.41
CA THR A 191 2.27 -6.32 -23.49
C THR A 191 3.07 -5.70 -22.35
N ILE A 192 3.00 -6.26 -21.14
CA ILE A 192 3.58 -5.66 -19.93
C ILE A 192 4.90 -6.31 -19.53
N HIS A 193 5.03 -7.63 -19.71
CA HIS A 193 6.17 -8.37 -19.16
C HIS A 193 7.45 -8.12 -19.96
N LYS A 194 8.61 -8.06 -19.28
CA LYS A 194 9.89 -7.72 -19.95
C LYS A 194 10.49 -8.90 -20.72
N TYR A 195 10.52 -10.09 -20.09
CA TYR A 195 11.28 -11.24 -20.59
C TYR A 195 10.39 -12.28 -21.30
N LEU A 196 9.29 -12.67 -20.66
CA LEU A 196 8.35 -13.69 -21.15
C LEU A 196 7.38 -13.22 -22.25
N MET A 197 7.62 -12.04 -22.83
CA MET A 197 6.71 -11.41 -23.79
C MET A 197 6.50 -12.25 -25.06
N ARG A 198 7.59 -12.75 -25.64
CA ARG A 198 7.53 -13.62 -26.83
C ARG A 198 6.86 -14.97 -26.53
N THR A 199 7.20 -15.57 -25.39
CA THR A 199 6.60 -16.83 -24.95
C THR A 199 5.08 -16.69 -24.78
N ALA A 200 4.64 -15.64 -24.09
CA ALA A 200 3.21 -15.37 -23.91
C ALA A 200 2.50 -15.12 -25.25
N ALA A 201 3.12 -14.40 -26.17
CA ALA A 201 2.56 -14.18 -27.50
C ALA A 201 2.42 -15.48 -28.30
N ASN A 202 3.45 -16.34 -28.30
CA ASN A 202 3.38 -17.63 -28.99
C ASN A 202 2.25 -18.50 -28.44
N LEU A 203 2.06 -18.52 -27.11
CA LEU A 203 0.95 -19.25 -26.49
C LEU A 203 -0.41 -18.63 -26.83
N PHE A 204 -0.51 -17.29 -26.85
CA PHE A 204 -1.71 -16.57 -27.28
C PHE A 204 -2.11 -16.97 -28.70
N PHE A 205 -1.21 -16.82 -29.68
CA PHE A 205 -1.51 -17.13 -31.08
C PHE A 205 -1.70 -18.62 -31.33
N SER A 206 -1.00 -19.50 -30.60
CA SER A 206 -1.22 -20.95 -30.71
C SER A 206 -2.61 -21.38 -30.24
N ILE A 207 -3.22 -20.68 -29.26
CA ILE A 207 -4.62 -20.92 -28.88
C ILE A 207 -5.55 -20.44 -30.02
N MET A 208 -5.29 -19.24 -30.55
CA MET A 208 -6.10 -18.66 -31.64
C MET A 208 -6.03 -19.46 -32.95
N GLU A 209 -4.90 -20.11 -33.25
CA GLU A 209 -4.73 -20.97 -34.43
C GLU A 209 -5.50 -22.30 -34.29
N ARG A 210 -5.62 -22.82 -33.06
CA ARG A 210 -6.10 -24.18 -32.80
C ARG A 210 -7.62 -24.29 -32.65
N PHE A 211 -8.29 -23.23 -32.22
CA PHE A 211 -9.73 -23.25 -31.94
C PHE A 211 -10.50 -22.30 -32.84
N GLU A 212 -11.72 -22.70 -33.20
CA GLU A 212 -12.68 -21.77 -33.77
C GLU A 212 -13.01 -20.68 -32.74
N THR A 213 -12.98 -19.44 -33.20
CA THR A 213 -13.12 -18.27 -32.35
C THR A 213 -14.57 -18.10 -31.91
N ILE A 214 -14.79 -18.03 -30.60
CA ILE A 214 -16.12 -17.78 -30.04
C ILE A 214 -16.49 -16.29 -30.14
N GLU A 215 -17.78 -15.96 -30.07
CA GLU A 215 -18.29 -14.59 -30.24
C GLU A 215 -17.61 -13.57 -29.30
N GLU A 216 -17.34 -13.95 -28.05
CA GLU A 216 -16.65 -13.09 -27.08
C GLU A 216 -15.19 -12.79 -27.47
N GLU A 217 -14.48 -13.76 -28.04
CA GLU A 217 -13.10 -13.61 -28.51
C GLU A 217 -13.06 -12.72 -29.77
N ILE A 218 -13.97 -12.95 -30.71
CA ILE A 218 -14.14 -12.15 -31.93
C ILE A 218 -14.44 -10.68 -31.58
N LYS A 219 -15.20 -10.41 -30.51
CA LYS A 219 -15.45 -9.04 -30.05
C LYS A 219 -14.25 -8.43 -29.32
N TRP A 220 -13.57 -9.21 -28.49
CA TRP A 220 -12.55 -8.70 -27.58
C TRP A 220 -11.18 -8.49 -28.25
N VAL A 221 -10.74 -9.42 -29.10
CA VAL A 221 -9.41 -9.39 -29.72
C VAL A 221 -9.21 -8.20 -30.67
N PRO A 222 -10.16 -7.80 -31.52
CA PRO A 222 -10.00 -6.59 -32.34
C PRO A 222 -9.81 -5.32 -31.49
N ILE A 223 -10.49 -5.21 -30.35
CA ILE A 223 -10.31 -4.10 -29.41
C ILE A 223 -8.89 -4.13 -28.84
N PHE A 224 -8.40 -5.29 -28.44
CA PHE A 224 -7.03 -5.48 -27.96
C PHE A 224 -5.99 -5.01 -28.99
N ILE A 225 -6.10 -5.45 -30.24
CA ILE A 225 -5.16 -5.12 -31.31
C ILE A 225 -5.16 -3.61 -31.58
N ASN A 226 -6.34 -2.99 -31.70
CA ASN A 226 -6.43 -1.54 -31.87
C ASN A 226 -5.71 -0.80 -30.72
N MET A 227 -5.90 -1.24 -29.48
CA MET A 227 -5.26 -0.64 -28.30
C MET A 227 -3.74 -0.84 -28.27
N ILE A 228 -3.21 -1.93 -28.84
CA ILE A 228 -1.76 -2.10 -29.03
C ILE A 228 -1.20 -1.05 -29.98
N PHE A 229 -1.87 -0.79 -31.12
CA PHE A 229 -1.41 0.24 -32.04
C PHE A 229 -1.55 1.65 -31.45
N VAL A 230 -2.58 1.91 -30.63
CA VAL A 230 -2.65 3.14 -29.84
C VAL A 230 -1.47 3.27 -28.88
N TYR A 231 -1.11 2.19 -28.18
CA TYR A 231 0.10 2.18 -27.34
C TYR A 231 1.36 2.50 -28.14
N ILE A 232 1.54 1.86 -29.30
CA ILE A 232 2.69 2.11 -30.18
C ILE A 232 2.77 3.59 -30.53
N LYS A 233 1.66 4.20 -30.94
CA LYS A 233 1.58 5.62 -31.27
C LYS A 233 1.96 6.51 -30.08
N LEU A 234 1.29 6.34 -28.94
CA LEU A 234 1.52 7.16 -27.75
C LEU A 234 2.93 7.01 -27.19
N ALA A 235 3.48 5.79 -27.21
CA ALA A 235 4.84 5.52 -26.77
C ALA A 235 5.89 6.13 -27.70
N THR A 236 5.62 6.10 -29.01
CA THR A 236 6.47 6.74 -30.04
C THR A 236 6.49 8.25 -29.86
N ASP A 237 5.32 8.88 -29.72
CA ASP A 237 5.21 10.33 -29.52
C ASP A 237 5.89 10.78 -28.22
N ALA A 238 5.75 10.00 -27.14
CA ALA A 238 6.42 10.26 -25.89
C ALA A 238 7.92 9.91 -25.90
N ASN A 239 8.44 9.33 -27.01
CA ASN A 239 9.81 8.85 -27.15
C ASN A 239 10.22 7.86 -26.03
N ARG A 240 9.28 7.00 -25.59
CA ARG A 240 9.46 6.05 -24.48
C ARG A 240 9.21 4.61 -24.92
N TYR A 241 9.80 3.65 -24.20
CA TYR A 241 9.58 2.21 -24.38
C TYR A 241 9.87 1.67 -25.80
N LYS A 242 10.82 2.26 -26.53
CA LYS A 242 11.20 1.86 -27.91
C LYS A 242 11.40 0.35 -28.07
N GLY A 243 12.17 -0.28 -27.17
CA GLY A 243 12.43 -1.72 -27.24
C GLY A 243 11.16 -2.56 -27.16
N ARG A 244 10.19 -2.16 -26.33
CA ARG A 244 8.89 -2.86 -26.23
C ARG A 244 8.04 -2.63 -27.49
N VAL A 245 8.04 -1.42 -28.04
CA VAL A 245 7.34 -1.10 -29.30
C VAL A 245 7.86 -1.97 -30.44
N LEU A 246 9.19 -2.02 -30.64
CA LEU A 246 9.81 -2.84 -31.67
C LEU A 246 9.53 -4.33 -31.46
N LEU A 247 9.56 -4.80 -30.21
CA LEU A 247 9.25 -6.20 -29.88
C LEU A 247 7.78 -6.55 -30.16
N LEU A 248 6.83 -5.65 -29.86
CA LEU A 248 5.42 -5.83 -30.21
C LEU A 248 5.25 -5.91 -31.73
N CYS A 249 5.89 -5.00 -32.48
CA CYS A 249 5.83 -5.02 -33.94
C CYS A 249 6.38 -6.34 -34.50
N SER A 250 7.54 -6.78 -34.02
CA SER A 250 8.16 -8.06 -34.41
C SER A 250 7.28 -9.28 -34.09
N ILE A 251 6.56 -9.28 -32.96
CA ILE A 251 5.64 -10.35 -32.61
C ILE A 251 4.42 -10.35 -33.53
N LEU A 252 3.82 -9.19 -33.75
CA LEU A 252 2.62 -9.05 -34.57
C LEU A 252 2.91 -9.33 -36.07
N SER A 253 4.13 -9.06 -36.53
CA SER A 253 4.58 -9.36 -37.89
C SER A 253 5.13 -10.78 -38.07
N SER A 254 5.17 -11.61 -37.01
CA SER A 254 5.74 -12.96 -37.07
C SER A 254 4.83 -13.95 -37.80
N ASP A 255 5.44 -14.99 -38.41
CA ASP A 255 4.72 -16.02 -39.17
C ASP A 255 3.60 -16.69 -38.36
N ILE A 256 3.80 -16.91 -37.06
CA ILE A 256 2.79 -17.51 -36.17
C ILE A 256 1.52 -16.65 -36.14
N THR A 257 1.67 -15.34 -36.04
CA THR A 257 0.53 -14.40 -36.05
C THR A 257 -0.18 -14.37 -37.41
N GLN A 258 0.58 -14.54 -38.49
CA GLN A 258 0.05 -14.48 -39.87
C GLN A 258 -0.81 -15.68 -40.25
N LYS A 259 -0.78 -16.78 -39.48
CA LYS A 259 -1.57 -17.98 -39.74
C LYS A 259 -3.07 -17.84 -39.47
N VAL A 260 -3.49 -16.83 -38.70
CA VAL A 260 -4.91 -16.57 -38.39
C VAL A 260 -5.40 -15.42 -39.30
N PRO A 261 -6.11 -15.69 -40.42
CA PRO A 261 -6.30 -14.70 -41.49
C PRO A 261 -7.09 -13.45 -41.07
N TRP A 262 -8.17 -13.61 -40.30
CA TRP A 262 -8.96 -12.46 -39.84
C TRP A 262 -8.17 -11.57 -38.86
N LEU A 263 -7.33 -12.18 -38.02
CA LEU A 263 -6.49 -11.46 -37.06
C LEU A 263 -5.36 -10.73 -37.76
N LYS A 264 -4.76 -11.37 -38.77
CA LYS A 264 -3.82 -10.73 -39.70
C LYS A 264 -4.43 -9.48 -40.32
N ASN A 265 -5.63 -9.58 -40.89
CA ASN A 265 -6.31 -8.43 -41.50
C ASN A 265 -6.55 -7.32 -40.47
N GLN A 266 -7.03 -7.65 -39.26
CA GLN A 266 -7.22 -6.67 -38.19
C GLN A 266 -5.91 -5.97 -37.78
N ILE A 267 -4.78 -6.69 -37.75
CA ILE A 267 -3.45 -6.13 -37.47
C ILE A 267 -3.03 -5.18 -38.59
N LEU A 268 -3.18 -5.59 -39.86
CA LEU A 268 -2.83 -4.77 -41.03
C LEU A 268 -3.67 -3.50 -41.10
N ASP A 269 -4.98 -3.58 -40.85
CA ASP A 269 -5.86 -2.40 -40.83
C ASP A 269 -5.49 -1.43 -39.71
N SER A 270 -5.16 -1.95 -38.53
CA SER A 270 -4.76 -1.14 -37.37
C SER A 270 -3.38 -0.49 -37.60
N ALA A 271 -2.44 -1.23 -38.18
CA ALA A 271 -1.11 -0.74 -38.57
C ALA A 271 -1.21 0.35 -39.64
N SER A 272 -2.00 0.12 -40.68
CA SER A 272 -2.22 1.05 -41.78
C SER A 272 -2.86 2.34 -41.30
N SER A 273 -3.88 2.24 -40.45
CA SER A 273 -4.51 3.41 -39.81
C SER A 273 -3.53 4.23 -39.00
N CYS A 274 -2.65 3.57 -38.24
CA CYS A 274 -1.66 4.23 -37.42
C CYS A 274 -0.56 4.89 -38.28
N CYS A 275 -0.09 4.20 -39.33
CA CYS A 275 0.98 4.67 -40.20
C CYS A 275 0.53 5.82 -41.11
N ASN A 276 -0.61 5.67 -41.78
CA ASN A 276 -1.11 6.65 -42.76
C ASN A 276 -1.53 7.96 -42.11
N LYS A 277 -2.12 7.90 -40.90
CA LYS A 277 -2.60 9.10 -40.19
C LYS A 277 -1.53 9.80 -39.36
N TYR A 278 -0.46 9.09 -38.99
CA TYR A 278 0.55 9.61 -38.06
C TYR A 278 1.97 9.40 -38.57
N PRO A 279 2.61 10.45 -39.14
CA PRO A 279 3.96 10.36 -39.70
C PRO A 279 5.03 9.85 -38.72
N THR A 280 4.86 10.12 -37.42
CA THR A 280 5.78 9.62 -36.37
C THR A 280 5.83 8.09 -36.29
N CYS A 281 4.82 7.40 -36.82
CA CYS A 281 4.72 5.94 -36.86
C CYS A 281 5.06 5.35 -38.24
N SER A 282 5.67 6.11 -39.15
CA SER A 282 6.06 5.64 -40.50
C SER A 282 6.96 4.40 -40.51
N PHE A 283 7.69 4.14 -39.42
CA PHE A 283 8.52 2.93 -39.27
C PHE A 283 7.72 1.62 -39.29
N LEU A 284 6.39 1.67 -39.08
CA LEU A 284 5.51 0.50 -39.15
C LEU A 284 5.54 -0.16 -40.53
N SER A 285 5.80 0.60 -41.59
CA SER A 285 5.98 0.07 -42.96
C SER A 285 7.13 -0.93 -43.11
N LYS A 286 8.08 -0.94 -42.15
CA LYS A 286 9.16 -1.94 -42.11
C LYS A 286 8.72 -3.30 -41.56
N PHE A 287 7.58 -3.35 -40.86
CA PHE A 287 7.06 -4.54 -40.21
C PHE A 287 5.79 -5.07 -40.87
N PHE A 288 4.98 -4.18 -41.46
CA PHE A 288 3.68 -4.52 -42.02
C PHE A 288 3.54 -3.97 -43.44
N PRO A 289 2.93 -4.71 -44.38
CA PRO A 289 2.48 -4.15 -45.65
C PRO A 289 1.35 -3.15 -45.38
N ILE A 290 1.63 -1.86 -45.58
CA ILE A 290 0.68 -0.77 -45.33
C ILE A 290 -0.23 -0.61 -46.53
N HIS A 291 -1.54 -0.59 -46.29
CA HIS A 291 -2.59 -0.43 -47.30
C HIS A 291 -3.39 0.86 -47.05
N ASP A 292 -4.18 1.29 -48.04
CA ASP A 292 -5.13 2.40 -47.87
C ASP A 292 -6.42 1.95 -47.17
N THR A 293 -6.29 1.25 -46.05
CA THR A 293 -7.41 0.83 -45.20
C THR A 293 -7.39 1.56 -43.86
N SER A 294 -8.58 1.91 -43.35
CA SER A 294 -8.76 2.57 -42.06
C SER A 294 -9.63 1.72 -41.14
N SER A 295 -9.08 1.32 -40.00
CA SER A 295 -9.78 0.72 -38.86
C SER A 295 -10.50 1.82 -38.07
N PRO A 296 -11.85 1.89 -38.11
CA PRO A 296 -12.61 2.85 -37.30
C PRO A 296 -12.44 2.59 -35.79
N GLY A 297 -12.04 1.38 -35.40
CA GLY A 297 -11.77 1.02 -34.01
C GLY A 297 -10.53 1.71 -33.45
N PHE A 298 -9.48 1.90 -34.25
CA PHE A 298 -8.22 2.50 -33.83
C PHE A 298 -8.39 3.98 -33.44
N GLU A 299 -9.05 4.79 -34.26
CA GLU A 299 -9.25 6.21 -33.97
C GLU A 299 -10.12 6.43 -32.73
N LYS A 300 -11.20 5.64 -32.63
CA LYS A 300 -12.07 5.67 -31.45
C LYS A 300 -11.29 5.33 -30.18
N ALA A 301 -10.36 4.38 -30.24
CA ALA A 301 -9.51 4.00 -29.11
C ALA A 301 -8.46 5.09 -28.80
N LEU A 302 -7.81 5.66 -29.82
CA LEU A 302 -6.81 6.72 -29.67
C LEU A 302 -7.43 7.96 -29.03
N ASN A 303 -8.54 8.45 -29.55
CA ASN A 303 -9.24 9.63 -29.03
C ASN A 303 -9.68 9.45 -27.57
N LYS A 304 -10.08 8.22 -27.19
CA LYS A 304 -10.40 7.91 -25.79
C LYS A 304 -9.15 7.97 -24.90
N LEU A 305 -8.02 7.44 -25.36
CA LEU A 305 -6.81 7.31 -24.57
C LEU A 305 -5.98 8.59 -24.47
N THR A 306 -5.85 9.38 -25.53
CA THR A 306 -5.05 10.62 -25.53
C THR A 306 -5.53 11.64 -24.48
N ASN A 307 -6.82 11.60 -24.12
CA ASN A 307 -7.44 12.50 -23.15
C ASN A 307 -7.24 12.11 -21.68
N LEU A 308 -6.61 10.97 -21.39
CA LEU A 308 -6.51 10.42 -20.04
C LEU A 308 -5.08 10.43 -19.52
N LYS A 309 -4.92 10.81 -18.25
CA LYS A 309 -3.64 10.70 -17.54
C LYS A 309 -3.47 9.27 -17.04
N PHE A 310 -2.87 8.40 -17.85
CA PHE A 310 -2.42 7.06 -17.42
C PHE A 310 -0.91 6.87 -17.64
N SER A 311 -0.36 5.88 -16.95
CA SER A 311 1.00 5.41 -17.20
C SER A 311 1.03 4.54 -18.45
N LEU A 312 1.83 4.96 -19.44
CA LEU A 312 2.11 4.20 -20.67
C LEU A 312 2.57 2.74 -20.39
N LYS A 313 3.16 2.48 -19.21
CA LYS A 313 3.68 1.15 -18.83
C LYS A 313 2.63 0.04 -18.89
N PHE A 314 1.37 0.37 -18.62
CA PHE A 314 0.30 -0.63 -18.40
C PHE A 314 -0.64 -0.79 -19.60
N ILE A 315 -0.61 0.10 -20.59
CA ILE A 315 -1.49 0.01 -21.77
C ILE A 315 -1.24 -1.33 -22.50
N PRO A 316 -2.28 -2.07 -22.89
CA PRO A 316 -3.70 -1.66 -22.91
C PRO A 316 -4.51 -1.99 -21.65
N PHE A 317 -3.90 -2.46 -20.57
CA PHE A 317 -4.58 -2.97 -19.37
C PHE A 317 -4.52 -2.02 -18.17
N ARG A 318 -5.48 -2.13 -17.25
CA ARG A 318 -5.38 -1.45 -15.95
C ARG A 318 -4.27 -2.09 -15.10
N PRO A 319 -3.62 -1.34 -14.18
CA PRO A 319 -2.65 -1.91 -13.26
C PRO A 319 -3.23 -3.12 -12.51
N ASN A 320 -2.52 -4.25 -12.54
CA ASN A 320 -2.92 -5.50 -11.88
C ASN A 320 -4.30 -6.06 -12.29
N SER A 321 -4.75 -5.79 -13.52
CA SER A 321 -6.03 -6.26 -14.03
C SER A 321 -5.91 -6.84 -15.44
N LEU A 322 -6.81 -7.76 -15.78
CA LEU A 322 -7.03 -8.26 -17.15
C LEU A 322 -8.01 -7.37 -17.94
N LEU A 323 -8.56 -6.33 -17.32
CA LEU A 323 -9.45 -5.38 -17.98
C LEU A 323 -8.64 -4.33 -18.71
N PHE A 324 -9.13 -3.91 -19.88
CA PHE A 324 -8.52 -2.80 -20.59
C PHE A 324 -8.57 -1.52 -19.77
N ILE A 325 -7.66 -0.61 -20.08
CA ILE A 325 -7.86 0.82 -19.85
C ILE A 325 -8.98 1.24 -20.78
N GLU A 326 -10.20 0.82 -20.44
CA GLU A 326 -11.34 1.66 -20.73
C GLU A 326 -10.97 3.00 -20.13
N GLY A 327 -11.05 4.03 -20.95
CA GLY A 327 -11.06 5.36 -20.39
C GLY A 327 -11.97 5.31 -19.20
N LEU A 328 -11.42 5.62 -18.02
CA LEU A 328 -12.17 5.60 -16.78
C LEU A 328 -13.56 6.08 -17.18
N ASN A 329 -14.60 5.40 -16.74
CA ASN A 329 -15.84 6.11 -16.48
C ASN A 329 -15.58 7.18 -15.38
N MET A 330 -14.55 8.02 -15.55
CA MET A 330 -14.74 9.44 -15.63
C MET A 330 -15.76 9.71 -16.79
N HIS A 331 -17.04 9.44 -16.62
CA HIS A 331 -17.87 10.22 -15.71
C HIS A 331 -17.10 11.03 -14.64
N LYS A 332 -16.16 11.89 -15.07
CA LYS A 332 -16.45 13.29 -14.82
C LYS A 332 -17.76 13.42 -15.58
N PRO A 333 -18.87 13.73 -14.93
CA PRO A 333 -19.80 14.60 -15.61
C PRO A 333 -18.96 15.85 -15.91
N LYS A 334 -18.17 15.81 -17.00
CA LYS A 334 -18.22 16.92 -17.92
C LYS A 334 -19.61 16.76 -18.49
N LEU A 335 -20.58 17.32 -17.76
CA LEU A 335 -21.60 18.12 -18.42
C LEU A 335 -20.80 19.17 -19.20
N LYS A 336 -20.25 18.78 -20.35
CA LYS A 336 -20.35 19.65 -21.51
C LYS A 336 -21.76 19.38 -22.02
N ILE A 337 -22.76 19.86 -21.27
CA ILE A 337 -23.75 20.67 -21.96
C ILE A 337 -22.89 21.84 -22.42
N SER A 338 -22.63 21.92 -23.72
CA SER A 338 -21.82 23.03 -24.23
C SER A 338 -22.42 24.33 -23.68
N GLU A 339 -21.62 25.37 -23.41
CA GLU A 339 -22.20 26.69 -23.10
C GLU A 339 -23.19 27.13 -24.21
N GLN A 340 -23.10 26.54 -25.40
CA GLN A 340 -24.04 26.66 -26.51
C GLN A 340 -25.34 25.85 -26.34
N GLU A 341 -25.33 24.70 -25.66
CA GLU A 341 -26.54 23.92 -25.32
C GLU A 341 -27.22 24.44 -24.05
N ILE A 342 -26.45 24.97 -23.09
CA ILE A 342 -27.04 25.77 -21.99
C ILE A 342 -27.66 27.01 -22.62
N LYS A 343 -26.98 27.69 -23.56
CA LYS A 343 -27.55 28.84 -24.29
C LYS A 343 -28.72 28.49 -25.21
N SER A 344 -28.81 27.27 -25.75
CA SER A 344 -29.94 26.85 -26.59
C SER A 344 -31.13 26.36 -25.78
N ILE A 345 -30.94 25.93 -24.52
CA ILE A 345 -32.02 25.70 -23.55
C ILE A 345 -32.43 27.03 -22.89
N THR A 346 -31.50 27.94 -22.61
CA THR A 346 -31.75 29.28 -22.05
C THR A 346 -32.09 30.31 -23.13
N GLY A 347 -32.68 29.89 -24.25
CA GLY A 347 -33.08 30.77 -25.35
C GLY A 347 -34.03 31.89 -24.91
N GLU A 348 -34.76 31.71 -23.81
CA GLU A 348 -35.65 32.76 -23.24
C GLU A 348 -35.70 32.82 -21.69
N GLU A 349 -34.97 32.00 -20.94
CA GLU A 349 -35.21 31.87 -19.48
C GLU A 349 -33.96 32.09 -18.63
N SER A 350 -33.73 33.37 -18.31
CA SER A 350 -32.91 33.82 -17.18
C SER A 350 -33.75 33.96 -15.88
N SER A 351 -34.91 33.31 -15.83
CA SER A 351 -35.98 33.58 -14.85
C SER A 351 -36.14 32.54 -13.73
N PHE A 352 -35.53 31.36 -13.82
CA PHE A 352 -35.53 30.42 -12.70
C PHE A 352 -34.38 30.79 -11.76
N GLU A 353 -34.71 31.18 -10.52
CA GLU A 353 -33.76 31.60 -9.47
C GLU A 353 -32.86 30.44 -8.95
N LEU A 354 -32.40 29.54 -9.82
CA LEU A 354 -31.55 28.40 -9.50
C LEU A 354 -30.06 28.74 -9.62
N ARG A 355 -29.27 28.26 -8.65
CA ARG A 355 -27.80 28.29 -8.69
C ARG A 355 -27.29 27.50 -9.90
N PRO A 356 -26.14 27.88 -10.49
CA PRO A 356 -25.52 27.16 -11.60
C PRO A 356 -25.22 25.68 -11.33
N GLN A 357 -25.11 25.28 -10.05
CA GLN A 357 -24.93 23.90 -9.65
C GLN A 357 -26.24 23.11 -9.74
N SER A 358 -27.36 23.69 -9.33
CA SER A 358 -28.69 23.09 -9.33
C SER A 358 -29.25 22.94 -10.75
N MET A 359 -28.99 23.93 -11.62
CA MET A 359 -29.35 23.90 -13.05
C MET A 359 -28.84 22.68 -13.81
N LYS A 360 -27.78 22.02 -13.34
CA LYS A 360 -27.21 20.81 -13.97
C LYS A 360 -28.11 19.59 -13.87
N PHE A 361 -29.10 19.65 -12.99
CA PHE A 361 -29.96 18.54 -12.64
C PHE A 361 -31.42 18.79 -13.02
N VAL A 362 -31.69 19.85 -13.78
CA VAL A 362 -33.05 20.21 -14.16
C VAL A 362 -33.15 20.25 -15.69
N SER A 363 -34.26 19.77 -16.21
CA SER A 363 -34.65 19.88 -17.62
C SER A 363 -36.08 20.40 -17.72
N ILE A 364 -36.37 21.12 -18.80
CA ILE A 364 -37.71 21.65 -19.07
C ILE A 364 -38.44 20.67 -19.97
N ASP A 365 -39.65 20.29 -19.56
CA ASP A 365 -40.57 19.51 -20.37
C ASP A 365 -41.97 20.13 -20.30
N TYR A 366 -42.35 20.79 -21.40
CA TYR A 366 -43.64 21.46 -21.56
C TYR A 366 -44.83 20.49 -21.58
N GLY A 367 -44.56 19.19 -21.73
CA GLY A 367 -45.57 18.13 -21.68
C GLY A 367 -46.02 17.74 -20.26
N LEU A 368 -45.38 18.25 -19.20
CA LEU A 368 -45.68 17.81 -17.84
C LEU A 368 -47.11 18.14 -17.37
N THR A 369 -47.78 17.12 -16.86
CA THR A 369 -49.02 17.31 -16.11
C THR A 369 -48.72 17.81 -14.70
N LYS A 370 -49.72 18.40 -14.02
CA LYS A 370 -49.58 18.76 -12.59
C LYS A 370 -49.27 17.55 -11.71
N GLN A 371 -49.73 16.37 -12.12
CA GLN A 371 -49.52 15.12 -11.40
C GLN A 371 -48.07 14.64 -11.55
N ASP A 372 -47.48 14.75 -12.74
CA ASP A 372 -46.06 14.46 -12.96
C ASP A 372 -45.16 15.41 -12.16
N GLN A 373 -45.54 16.69 -12.08
CA GLN A 373 -44.78 17.67 -11.30
C GLN A 373 -44.81 17.35 -9.80
N LYS A 374 -45.97 16.91 -9.29
CA LYS A 374 -46.11 16.46 -7.90
C LYS A 374 -45.25 15.23 -7.64
N HIS A 375 -45.26 14.26 -8.57
CA HIS A 375 -44.44 13.06 -8.45
C HIS A 375 -42.94 13.39 -8.46
N ASN A 376 -42.50 14.31 -9.32
CA ASN A 376 -41.12 14.79 -9.35
C ASN A 376 -40.68 15.46 -8.04
N ILE A 377 -41.59 16.18 -7.35
CA ILE A 377 -41.33 16.73 -6.01
C ILE A 377 -41.27 15.62 -4.96
N GLU A 378 -42.21 14.67 -4.97
CA GLU A 378 -42.22 13.51 -4.06
C GLU A 378 -40.92 12.68 -4.20
N ASP A 379 -40.43 12.46 -5.43
CA ASP A 379 -39.17 11.76 -5.67
C ASP A 379 -37.94 12.54 -5.12
N LEU A 380 -37.96 13.88 -5.19
CA LEU A 380 -36.91 14.73 -4.62
C LEU A 380 -36.92 14.69 -3.09
N GLU A 381 -38.11 14.70 -2.47
CA GLU A 381 -38.29 14.53 -1.02
C GLU A 381 -37.78 13.15 -0.57
N GLU A 382 -38.10 12.09 -1.32
CA GLU A 382 -37.58 10.74 -1.07
C GLU A 382 -36.05 10.72 -1.17
N PHE A 383 -35.48 11.37 -2.20
CA PHE A 383 -34.03 11.50 -2.34
C PHE A 383 -33.38 12.19 -1.13
N ILE A 384 -33.97 13.28 -0.61
CA ILE A 384 -33.49 13.96 0.60
C ILE A 384 -33.53 13.01 1.80
N SER A 385 -34.65 12.31 2.01
CA SER A 385 -34.81 11.36 3.12
C SER A 385 -33.75 10.24 3.06
N GLN A 386 -33.58 9.61 1.90
CA GLN A 386 -32.59 8.55 1.71
C GLN A 386 -31.15 9.06 1.95
N THR A 387 -30.87 10.30 1.53
CA THR A 387 -29.55 10.93 1.70
C THR A 387 -29.28 11.26 3.18
N GLN A 388 -30.29 11.71 3.92
CA GLN A 388 -30.20 11.94 5.38
C GLN A 388 -29.99 10.62 6.15
N ASP A 389 -30.65 9.54 5.75
CA ASP A 389 -30.43 8.21 6.33
C ASP A 389 -29.00 7.71 6.07
N GLN A 390 -28.49 7.91 4.85
CA GLN A 390 -27.10 7.62 4.52
C GLN A 390 -26.13 8.42 5.39
N PHE A 391 -26.43 9.70 5.66
CA PHE A 391 -25.62 10.52 6.56
C PHE A 391 -25.62 10.00 8.00
N LYS A 392 -26.78 9.56 8.51
CA LYS A 392 -26.90 8.95 9.83
C LYS A 392 -26.03 7.70 9.96
N GLN A 393 -26.06 6.81 8.97
CA GLN A 393 -25.20 5.63 8.93
C GLN A 393 -23.69 5.99 8.93
N ILE A 394 -23.30 7.03 8.19
CA ILE A 394 -21.91 7.52 8.17
C ILE A 394 -21.50 8.05 9.55
N ARG A 395 -22.38 8.80 10.22
CA ARG A 395 -22.17 9.32 11.57
C ARG A 395 -22.02 8.18 12.59
N ASP A 396 -22.91 7.20 12.56
CA ASP A 396 -22.88 6.07 13.49
C ASP A 396 -21.62 5.21 13.30
N THR A 397 -21.19 5.01 12.05
CA THR A 397 -19.93 4.34 11.71
C THR A 397 -18.70 5.11 12.21
N MET A 398 -18.77 6.44 12.27
CA MET A 398 -17.70 7.28 12.80
C MET A 398 -17.63 7.21 14.33
N MET A 399 -18.77 7.24 15.01
CA MET A 399 -18.87 7.17 16.47
C MET A 399 -18.54 5.77 17.03
N SER A 400 -18.83 4.70 16.29
CA SER A 400 -18.59 3.30 16.70
C SER A 400 -17.17 2.79 16.45
N LYS A 401 -16.26 3.61 15.90
CA LYS A 401 -14.87 3.18 15.65
C LYS A 401 -14.10 3.01 16.96
N HIS A 402 -13.68 1.78 17.22
CA HIS A 402 -12.71 1.47 18.25
C HIS A 402 -11.27 1.61 17.74
N TYR A 403 -10.44 2.25 18.56
CA TYR A 403 -9.01 2.37 18.34
C TYR A 403 -8.27 1.47 19.35
N PRO A 404 -7.12 0.89 19.00
CA PRO A 404 -6.35 0.07 19.92
C PRO A 404 -6.06 0.83 21.22
N ASP A 405 -6.32 0.20 22.37
CA ASP A 405 -6.02 0.80 23.65
C ASP A 405 -4.51 0.79 23.89
N HIS A 406 -3.88 1.96 23.74
CA HIS A 406 -2.46 2.22 23.97
C HIS A 406 -1.94 1.69 25.33
N ASN A 407 -2.80 1.54 26.34
CA ASN A 407 -2.40 1.00 27.63
C ASN A 407 -1.99 -0.48 27.57
N ASN A 408 -2.52 -1.23 26.60
CA ASN A 408 -2.20 -2.65 26.40
C ASN A 408 -0.87 -2.88 25.67
N PHE A 409 -0.17 -1.82 25.27
CA PHE A 409 1.06 -1.92 24.51
C PHE A 409 2.28 -1.60 25.35
N HIS A 410 3.40 -2.17 24.91
CA HIS A 410 4.73 -1.97 25.47
C HIS A 410 5.09 -0.46 25.53
N PRO A 411 5.70 0.09 26.60
CA PRO A 411 6.09 1.50 26.71
C PRO A 411 6.77 2.12 25.47
N SER A 412 7.76 1.43 24.88
CA SER A 412 8.47 1.83 23.65
C SER A 412 7.58 1.90 22.39
N LEU A 413 6.41 1.25 22.43
CA LEU A 413 5.38 1.26 21.38
C LEU A 413 4.17 2.11 21.77
N ARG A 414 3.98 2.43 23.05
CA ARG A 414 2.82 3.16 23.57
C ARG A 414 2.74 4.56 22.97
N SER A 415 3.84 5.33 22.97
CA SER A 415 3.89 6.67 22.38
C SER A 415 3.66 6.65 20.87
N LYS A 416 4.22 5.64 20.17
CA LYS A 416 4.01 5.43 18.74
C LYS A 416 2.55 5.09 18.42
N ILE A 417 1.94 4.17 19.15
CA ILE A 417 0.53 3.77 18.96
C ILE A 417 -0.42 4.91 19.33
N MET A 418 -0.12 5.66 20.38
CA MET A 418 -0.87 6.85 20.75
C MET A 418 -0.83 7.90 19.63
N SER A 419 0.36 8.21 19.12
CA SER A 419 0.54 9.16 18.01
C SER A 419 -0.22 8.71 16.77
N VAL A 420 -0.13 7.43 16.44
CA VAL A 420 -0.87 6.82 15.32
C VAL A 420 -2.39 6.89 15.54
N ASN A 421 -2.87 6.66 16.75
CA ASN A 421 -4.28 6.77 17.10
C ASN A 421 -4.80 8.21 16.96
N ILE A 422 -4.01 9.22 17.35
CA ILE A 422 -4.34 10.64 17.15
C ILE A 422 -4.52 10.92 15.65
N VAL A 423 -3.53 10.54 14.83
CA VAL A 423 -3.58 10.77 13.38
C VAL A 423 -4.75 10.00 12.73
N LEU A 424 -5.03 8.77 13.16
CA LEU A 424 -6.20 8.01 12.69
C LEU A 424 -7.53 8.68 13.04
N LYS A 425 -7.65 9.26 14.24
CA LYS A 425 -8.84 10.00 14.68
C LYS A 425 -9.01 11.28 13.85
N GLU A 426 -7.94 12.05 13.65
CA GLU A 426 -7.97 13.25 12.82
C GLU A 426 -8.33 12.94 11.37
N ASN A 427 -7.73 11.90 10.77
CA ASN A 427 -8.05 11.50 9.41
C ASN A 427 -9.51 11.01 9.28
N ALA A 428 -10.00 10.24 10.26
CA ALA A 428 -11.40 9.84 10.31
C ALA A 428 -12.36 11.05 10.37
N LYS A 429 -12.02 12.11 11.14
CA LYS A 429 -12.78 13.36 11.17
C LYS A 429 -12.76 14.07 9.81
N LYS A 430 -11.60 14.16 9.14
CA LYS A 430 -11.49 14.76 7.79
C LYS A 430 -12.39 14.04 6.78
N ILE A 431 -12.37 12.70 6.77
CA ILE A 431 -13.25 11.90 5.90
C ILE A 431 -14.73 12.20 6.22
N TYR A 432 -15.09 12.22 7.50
CA TYR A 432 -16.46 12.53 7.93
C TYR A 432 -16.91 13.93 7.48
N HIS A 433 -16.09 14.96 7.70
CA HIS A 433 -16.41 16.32 7.29
C HIS A 433 -16.56 16.47 5.77
N TYR A 434 -15.68 15.81 5.00
CA TYR A 434 -15.80 15.77 3.55
C TYR A 434 -17.11 15.11 3.10
N GLN A 435 -17.45 13.95 3.67
CA GLN A 435 -18.69 13.24 3.33
C GLN A 435 -19.94 14.04 3.73
N LYS A 436 -19.89 14.69 4.90
CA LYS A 436 -20.94 15.61 5.35
C LYS A 436 -21.13 16.75 4.36
N TYR A 437 -20.05 17.44 4.00
CA TYR A 437 -20.08 18.55 3.04
C TYR A 437 -20.75 18.16 1.71
N VAL A 438 -20.37 17.00 1.15
CA VAL A 438 -20.98 16.50 -0.09
C VAL A 438 -22.47 16.20 0.08
N ILE A 439 -22.87 15.59 1.19
CA ILE A 439 -24.29 15.27 1.44
C ILE A 439 -25.10 16.56 1.62
N ASP A 440 -24.64 17.48 2.46
CA ASP A 440 -25.30 18.77 2.70
C ASP A 440 -25.48 19.54 1.38
N GLU A 441 -24.45 19.58 0.51
CA GLU A 441 -24.52 20.23 -0.81
C GLU A 441 -25.64 19.63 -1.70
N PHE A 442 -25.82 18.30 -1.70
CA PHE A 442 -26.85 17.65 -2.52
C PHE A 442 -28.26 17.76 -1.93
N ILE A 443 -28.39 17.84 -0.60
CA ILE A 443 -29.67 18.16 0.06
C ILE A 443 -30.08 19.60 -0.27
N ASP A 444 -29.14 20.54 -0.22
CA ASP A 444 -29.39 21.93 -0.59
C ASP A 444 -29.82 22.07 -2.05
N ILE A 445 -29.15 21.36 -2.97
CA ILE A 445 -29.52 21.33 -4.40
C ILE A 445 -30.93 20.77 -4.58
N ALA A 446 -31.26 19.65 -3.94
CA ALA A 446 -32.59 19.04 -4.04
C ALA A 446 -33.68 19.97 -3.50
N SER A 447 -33.45 20.59 -2.34
CA SER A 447 -34.39 21.51 -1.70
C SER A 447 -34.64 22.74 -2.56
N GLU A 448 -33.58 23.29 -3.16
CA GLU A 448 -33.68 24.41 -4.09
C GLU A 448 -34.47 24.05 -5.35
N ILE A 449 -34.28 22.85 -5.89
CA ILE A 449 -35.07 22.37 -7.04
C ILE A 449 -36.54 22.18 -6.64
N ILE A 450 -36.85 21.65 -5.46
CA ILE A 450 -38.23 21.55 -4.95
C ILE A 450 -38.88 22.94 -4.90
N ASP A 451 -38.19 23.92 -4.29
CA ASP A 451 -38.71 25.28 -4.13
C ASP A 451 -39.05 25.92 -5.48
N VAL A 452 -38.22 25.73 -6.50
CA VAL A 452 -38.45 26.28 -7.85
C VAL A 452 -39.48 25.45 -8.63
N SER A 453 -39.44 24.11 -8.54
CA SER A 453 -40.42 23.20 -9.14
C SER A 453 -41.83 23.40 -8.59
N SER A 454 -41.98 23.90 -7.36
CA SER A 454 -43.28 24.27 -6.78
C SER A 454 -43.90 25.52 -7.45
N LYS A 455 -43.06 26.42 -7.97
CA LYS A 455 -43.45 27.68 -8.62
C LYS A 455 -43.57 27.54 -10.13
N HIS A 456 -42.87 26.57 -10.73
CA HIS A 456 -42.77 26.40 -12.18
C HIS A 456 -43.11 24.97 -12.61
N ARG A 457 -44.19 24.82 -13.38
CA ARG A 457 -44.83 23.54 -13.72
C ARG A 457 -44.03 22.64 -14.68
N TYR A 458 -43.05 23.18 -15.40
CA TYR A 458 -42.37 22.46 -16.48
C TYR A 458 -40.98 21.92 -16.11
N LEU A 459 -40.58 22.02 -14.84
CA LEU A 459 -39.24 21.62 -14.39
C LEU A 459 -39.20 20.19 -13.87
N VAL A 460 -38.41 19.36 -14.54
CA VAL A 460 -38.14 17.96 -14.19
C VAL A 460 -36.74 17.83 -13.60
N ALA A 461 -36.64 17.15 -12.47
CA ALA A 461 -35.35 16.88 -11.84
C ALA A 461 -34.76 15.55 -12.33
N ASN A 462 -33.46 15.56 -12.64
CA ASN A 462 -32.71 14.37 -12.99
C ASN A 462 -32.07 13.75 -11.73
N ILE A 463 -32.92 13.18 -10.89
CA ILE A 463 -32.54 12.58 -9.60
C ILE A 463 -31.50 11.45 -9.80
N LYS A 464 -31.65 10.65 -10.87
CA LYS A 464 -30.66 9.60 -11.22
C LYS A 464 -29.26 10.18 -11.44
N SER A 465 -29.17 11.33 -12.12
CA SER A 465 -27.89 12.04 -12.30
C SER A 465 -27.37 12.59 -10.97
N MET A 466 -28.23 13.19 -10.15
CA MET A 466 -27.86 13.66 -8.80
C MET A 466 -27.27 12.52 -7.95
N THR A 467 -27.99 11.42 -7.80
CA THR A 467 -27.55 10.24 -7.04
C THR A 467 -26.22 9.69 -7.55
N LYS A 468 -26.06 9.56 -8.87
CA LYS A 468 -24.82 9.06 -9.48
C LYS A 468 -23.63 9.98 -9.22
N ILE A 469 -23.83 11.29 -9.29
CA ILE A 469 -22.77 12.28 -9.06
C ILE A 469 -22.40 12.34 -7.59
N MET A 470 -23.40 12.39 -6.70
CA MET A 470 -23.19 12.33 -5.25
C MET A 470 -22.40 11.08 -4.84
N GLN A 471 -22.82 9.90 -5.29
CA GLN A 471 -22.11 8.64 -5.01
C GLN A 471 -20.68 8.65 -5.57
N SER A 472 -20.47 9.24 -6.74
CA SER A 472 -19.13 9.40 -7.32
C SER A 472 -18.25 10.31 -6.47
N LEU A 473 -18.78 11.42 -5.95
CA LEU A 473 -18.04 12.35 -5.08
C LEU A 473 -17.76 11.74 -3.70
N LEU A 474 -18.69 10.96 -3.16
CA LEU A 474 -18.53 10.27 -1.87
C LEU A 474 -17.50 9.14 -1.90
N LEU A 475 -17.29 8.49 -3.06
CA LEU A 475 -16.48 7.27 -3.16
C LEU A 475 -15.22 7.41 -4.02
N ASN A 476 -15.23 8.30 -5.02
CA ASN A 476 -14.25 8.32 -6.10
C ASN A 476 -13.62 9.70 -6.32
N SER A 477 -13.92 10.70 -5.51
CA SER A 477 -13.22 11.99 -5.61
C SER A 477 -11.73 11.82 -5.27
N ASN A 478 -10.87 12.62 -5.92
CA ASN A 478 -9.44 12.58 -5.62
C ASN A 478 -9.15 12.92 -4.15
N GLU A 479 -9.92 13.83 -3.58
CA GLU A 479 -9.80 14.23 -2.18
C GLU A 479 -10.15 13.08 -1.23
N TYR A 480 -11.30 12.43 -1.43
CA TYR A 480 -11.70 11.26 -0.65
C TYR A 480 -10.72 10.09 -0.83
N LEU A 481 -10.28 9.82 -2.05
CA LEU A 481 -9.30 8.76 -2.33
C LEU A 481 -7.95 9.05 -1.68
N THR A 482 -7.55 10.32 -1.54
CA THR A 482 -6.33 10.72 -0.86
C THR A 482 -6.46 10.47 0.64
N LEU A 483 -7.52 10.97 1.27
CA LEU A 483 -7.81 10.73 2.69
C LEU A 483 -7.92 9.23 3.00
N LYS A 484 -8.59 8.45 2.13
CA LYS A 484 -8.71 7.00 2.28
C LYS A 484 -7.36 6.28 2.14
N ARG A 485 -6.48 6.73 1.25
CA ARG A 485 -5.11 6.18 1.12
C ARG A 485 -4.29 6.48 2.36
N GLU A 486 -4.30 7.72 2.85
CA GLU A 486 -3.64 8.11 4.09
C GLU A 486 -4.12 7.24 5.25
N LYS A 487 -5.44 7.14 5.45
CA LYS A 487 -6.04 6.25 6.46
C LYS A 487 -5.51 4.83 6.34
N ASN A 488 -5.46 4.26 5.14
CA ASN A 488 -4.99 2.89 4.92
C ASN A 488 -3.51 2.72 5.25
N ILE A 489 -2.66 3.71 4.91
CA ILE A 489 -1.23 3.70 5.26
C ILE A 489 -1.07 3.73 6.78
N ILE A 490 -1.75 4.67 7.45
CA ILE A 490 -1.69 4.82 8.90
C ILE A 490 -2.26 3.57 9.59
N SER A 491 -3.35 2.99 9.07
CA SER A 491 -3.97 1.78 9.65
C SER A 491 -3.06 0.56 9.52
N ARG A 492 -2.35 0.39 8.40
CA ARG A 492 -1.35 -0.68 8.25
C ARG A 492 -0.19 -0.50 9.22
N TYR A 493 0.27 0.75 9.39
CA TYR A 493 1.31 1.06 10.35
C TYR A 493 0.84 0.75 11.79
N ALA A 494 -0.40 1.09 12.15
CA ALA A 494 -1.02 0.74 13.43
C ALA A 494 -1.08 -0.78 13.65
N ILE A 495 -1.50 -1.55 12.64
CA ILE A 495 -1.56 -3.02 12.69
C ILE A 495 -0.16 -3.61 12.88
N ASN A 496 0.84 -3.10 12.15
CA ASN A 496 2.22 -3.56 12.27
C ASN A 496 2.76 -3.30 13.69
N LEU A 497 2.55 -2.11 14.24
CA LEU A 497 2.92 -1.81 15.63
C LEU A 497 2.17 -2.70 16.62
N SER A 498 0.89 -2.97 16.37
CA SER A 498 0.06 -3.81 17.23
C SER A 498 0.49 -5.28 17.23
N SER A 499 1.07 -5.76 16.13
CA SER A 499 1.59 -7.12 16.01
C SER A 499 2.91 -7.35 16.76
N GLN A 500 3.59 -6.27 17.18
CA GLN A 500 4.88 -6.32 17.85
C GLN A 500 4.79 -6.41 19.38
N SER A 501 3.60 -6.31 19.98
CA SER A 501 3.46 -6.35 21.43
C SER A 501 3.33 -7.77 21.98
N LYS A 502 4.31 -8.21 22.77
CA LYS A 502 4.14 -9.28 23.78
C LYS A 502 4.03 -8.63 25.16
N LYS A 503 3.22 -9.21 26.06
CA LYS A 503 3.25 -8.85 27.50
C LYS A 503 4.63 -9.19 28.05
N TYR A 504 5.36 -8.17 28.51
CA TYR A 504 6.63 -8.34 29.22
C TYR A 504 6.34 -8.23 30.72
N ILE A 505 6.79 -9.21 31.50
CA ILE A 505 6.76 -9.18 32.97
C ILE A 505 8.23 -9.26 33.41
N MET A 506 8.69 -8.22 34.11
CA MET A 506 10.05 -8.19 34.69
C MET A 506 10.06 -8.87 36.04
N GLU A 507 10.89 -9.91 36.17
CA GLU A 507 11.13 -10.62 37.43
C GLU A 507 12.15 -9.88 38.33
N ASN A 508 13.17 -9.22 37.77
CA ASN A 508 14.16 -8.43 38.52
C ASN A 508 14.59 -7.14 37.75
N PRO A 509 14.30 -5.93 38.27
CA PRO A 509 14.62 -4.68 37.57
C PRO A 509 16.11 -4.40 37.35
N GLN A 510 16.94 -4.60 38.37
CA GLN A 510 18.37 -4.31 38.31
C GLN A 510 19.06 -5.19 37.26
N THR A 511 18.84 -6.51 37.34
CA THR A 511 19.46 -7.47 36.41
C THR A 511 19.04 -7.22 34.96
N SER A 512 17.77 -6.86 34.73
CA SER A 512 17.29 -6.53 33.39
C SER A 512 17.91 -5.25 32.83
N VAL A 513 18.02 -4.18 33.64
CA VAL A 513 18.73 -2.94 33.22
C VAL A 513 20.19 -3.25 32.89
N TYR A 514 20.89 -4.00 33.75
CA TYR A 514 22.28 -4.40 33.50
C TYR A 514 22.46 -5.15 32.17
N ASN A 515 21.69 -6.22 31.98
CA ASN A 515 21.80 -7.06 30.78
C ASN A 515 21.45 -6.32 29.49
N SER A 516 20.41 -5.49 29.53
CA SER A 516 20.01 -4.67 28.38
C SER A 516 21.00 -3.55 28.08
N PHE A 517 21.62 -2.95 29.11
CA PHE A 517 22.70 -1.99 28.94
C PHE A 517 23.92 -2.63 28.27
N GLN A 518 24.39 -3.78 28.78
CA GLN A 518 25.54 -4.50 28.21
C GLN A 518 25.33 -4.90 26.74
N THR A 519 24.09 -5.28 26.40
CA THR A 519 23.71 -5.60 25.02
C THR A 519 23.65 -4.34 24.16
N GLY A 520 23.04 -3.27 24.66
CA GLY A 520 22.86 -2.00 23.97
C GLY A 520 24.18 -1.27 23.70
N GLN A 521 25.10 -1.25 24.68
CA GLN A 521 26.39 -0.57 24.57
C GLN A 521 27.20 -1.03 23.34
N ARG A 522 27.08 -2.30 22.95
CA ARG A 522 27.76 -2.86 21.76
C ARG A 522 27.24 -2.30 20.42
N SER A 523 25.99 -1.82 20.40
CA SER A 523 25.37 -1.23 19.20
C SER A 523 25.25 0.30 19.27
N ALA A 524 25.72 0.92 20.36
CA ALA A 524 25.70 2.36 20.52
C ALA A 524 26.66 3.07 19.55
N ASN A 525 26.22 4.20 19.01
CA ASN A 525 27.09 5.07 18.23
C ASN A 525 27.94 5.92 19.19
N ILE A 526 29.18 5.48 19.37
CA ILE A 526 30.15 6.09 20.30
C ILE A 526 30.34 7.57 19.99
N LYS A 527 30.42 7.94 18.71
CA LYS A 527 30.72 9.32 18.30
C LYS A 527 29.68 10.34 18.79
N ILE A 528 28.40 9.95 18.80
CA ILE A 528 27.28 10.84 19.14
C ILE A 528 26.58 10.43 20.43
N HIS A 529 27.19 9.53 21.21
CA HIS A 529 26.67 8.99 22.46
C HIS A 529 25.20 8.53 22.38
N TYR A 530 24.81 7.91 21.26
CA TYR A 530 23.42 7.55 20.98
C TYR A 530 23.23 6.04 20.92
N LEU A 531 22.23 5.55 21.64
CA LEU A 531 21.71 4.19 21.54
C LEU A 531 20.28 4.25 21.00
N ALA A 532 19.96 3.52 19.95
CA ALA A 532 18.60 3.48 19.41
C ALA A 532 17.59 2.93 20.45
N PRO A 533 16.32 3.37 20.43
CA PRO A 533 15.31 2.88 21.35
C PRO A 533 15.19 1.35 21.31
N GLY A 534 15.19 0.71 22.48
CA GLY A 534 15.15 -0.75 22.62
C GLY A 534 14.93 -1.21 24.05
N ALA A 535 15.34 -2.45 24.37
CA ALA A 535 15.07 -3.11 25.65
C ALA A 535 15.56 -2.33 26.89
N LEU A 536 16.62 -1.52 26.75
CA LEU A 536 17.13 -0.71 27.85
C LEU A 536 16.13 0.35 28.30
N ASP A 537 15.48 1.05 27.36
CA ASP A 537 14.49 2.09 27.66
C ASP A 537 13.27 1.49 28.40
N GLU A 538 12.94 0.24 28.09
CA GLU A 538 11.86 -0.54 28.70
C GLU A 538 12.18 -0.85 30.16
N ASN A 539 13.37 -1.40 30.40
CA ASN A 539 13.83 -1.77 31.72
C ASN A 539 14.05 -0.54 32.60
N ILE A 540 14.56 0.56 32.06
CA ILE A 540 14.68 1.84 32.77
C ILE A 540 13.29 2.39 33.11
N SER A 541 12.35 2.37 32.17
CA SER A 541 10.99 2.85 32.42
C SER A 541 10.31 2.10 33.57
N GLU A 542 10.46 0.77 33.59
CA GLU A 542 9.89 -0.07 34.64
C GLU A 542 10.64 0.07 35.96
N TYR A 543 11.97 0.20 35.91
CA TYR A 543 12.81 0.49 37.07
C TYR A 543 12.36 1.80 37.74
N VAL A 544 12.23 2.89 36.98
CA VAL A 544 11.79 4.19 37.50
C VAL A 544 10.37 4.12 38.06
N ARG A 545 9.46 3.38 37.40
CA ARG A 545 8.09 3.20 37.94
C ARG A 545 8.06 2.44 39.26
N LYS A 546 8.81 1.36 39.38
CA LYS A 546 8.79 0.50 40.58
C LYS A 546 9.55 1.10 41.75
N ILE A 547 10.71 1.71 41.49
CA ILE A 547 11.67 2.08 42.53
C ILE A 547 11.64 3.60 42.81
N CYS A 548 11.32 4.43 41.82
CA CYS A 548 11.44 5.90 41.94
C CYS A 548 10.10 6.63 42.15
N LEU A 549 8.98 6.11 41.63
CA LEU A 549 7.66 6.74 41.86
C LEU A 549 7.22 6.67 43.34
N GLU A 550 7.72 5.70 44.11
CA GLU A 550 7.51 5.65 45.57
C GLU A 550 8.13 6.85 46.29
N ASN A 551 9.07 7.57 45.66
CA ASN A 551 9.75 8.76 46.19
C ASN A 551 9.23 10.10 45.62
N GLY A 552 8.15 10.11 44.83
CA GLY A 552 7.42 11.33 44.46
C GLY A 552 8.01 12.23 43.37
N GLN A 553 9.11 11.84 42.69
CA GLN A 553 9.65 12.59 41.55
C GLN A 553 9.13 12.04 40.21
N ASN A 554 8.31 12.83 39.51
CA ASN A 554 7.79 12.49 38.20
C ASN A 554 8.44 13.39 37.12
N LEU A 555 9.47 12.88 36.44
CA LEU A 555 10.18 13.62 35.39
C LEU A 555 9.26 14.15 34.28
N SER A 556 8.11 13.51 34.04
CA SER A 556 7.16 13.94 33.01
C SER A 556 6.51 15.29 33.32
N ASP A 557 6.41 15.69 34.60
CA ASP A 557 5.81 16.97 34.98
C ASP A 557 6.70 18.16 34.59
N PHE A 558 8.02 17.99 34.59
CA PHE A 558 8.96 19.01 34.10
C PHE A 558 8.85 19.22 32.59
N VAL A 559 8.54 18.16 31.83
CA VAL A 559 8.25 18.27 30.39
C VAL A 559 6.95 19.05 30.17
N LYS A 560 5.87 18.72 30.92
CA LYS A 560 4.57 19.40 30.83
C LYS A 560 4.67 20.89 31.18
N THR A 561 5.41 21.21 32.23
CA THR A 561 5.67 22.60 32.68
C THR A 561 6.77 23.31 31.88
N GLN A 562 7.45 22.60 30.98
CA GLN A 562 8.57 23.09 30.17
C GLN A 562 9.75 23.66 30.99
N ASN A 563 9.97 23.11 32.18
CA ASN A 563 11.11 23.44 33.04
C ASN A 563 12.32 22.56 32.68
N VAL A 564 13.06 23.02 31.66
CA VAL A 564 14.18 22.28 31.06
C VAL A 564 15.34 22.09 32.04
N THR A 565 15.66 23.12 32.84
CA THR A 565 16.80 23.07 33.76
C THR A 565 16.57 22.05 34.88
N SER A 566 15.38 22.01 35.48
CA SER A 566 15.04 20.97 36.46
C SER A 566 14.98 19.59 35.82
N LEU A 567 14.40 19.46 34.61
CA LEU A 567 14.38 18.19 33.88
C LEU A 567 15.79 17.63 33.69
N VAL A 568 16.74 18.45 33.23
CA VAL A 568 18.13 18.03 33.00
C VAL A 568 18.78 17.65 34.33
N SER A 569 18.73 18.53 35.34
CA SER A 569 19.34 18.28 36.65
C SER A 569 18.86 16.98 37.28
N ASP A 570 17.54 16.77 37.33
CA ASP A 570 16.95 15.61 37.99
C ASP A 570 17.15 14.33 37.16
N THR A 571 17.21 14.44 35.83
CA THR A 571 17.55 13.30 34.96
C THR A 571 18.98 12.82 35.21
N TYR A 572 19.94 13.74 35.33
CA TYR A 572 21.32 13.39 35.64
C TYR A 572 21.45 12.81 37.05
N ALA A 573 20.81 13.42 38.06
CA ALA A 573 20.79 12.90 39.43
C ALA A 573 20.24 11.47 39.46
N LEU A 574 19.10 11.23 38.80
CA LEU A 574 18.49 9.90 38.71
C LEU A 574 19.38 8.90 37.95
N SER A 575 20.08 9.35 36.89
CA SER A 575 21.01 8.47 36.16
C SER A 575 22.12 7.94 37.07
N PHE A 576 22.64 8.75 37.99
CA PHE A 576 23.70 8.32 38.91
C PHE A 576 23.22 7.32 39.95
N VAL A 577 21.97 7.47 40.41
CA VAL A 577 21.30 6.51 41.30
C VAL A 577 21.14 5.16 40.60
N ILE A 578 20.63 5.16 39.35
CA ILE A 578 20.49 3.91 38.56
C ILE A 578 21.84 3.24 38.34
N ILE A 579 22.88 4.02 38.00
CA ILE A 579 24.22 3.49 37.74
C ILE A 579 24.81 2.83 39.00
N GLU A 580 24.60 3.41 40.19
CA GLU A 580 25.03 2.79 41.46
C GLU A 580 24.25 1.53 41.78
N ASP A 581 22.92 1.60 41.75
CA ASP A 581 22.06 0.48 42.15
C ASP A 581 22.21 -0.74 41.22
N VAL A 582 22.44 -0.50 39.93
CA VAL A 582 22.63 -1.55 38.91
C VAL A 582 24.11 -1.97 38.80
N ASN A 583 25.02 -1.29 39.51
CA ASN A 583 26.47 -1.54 39.49
C ASN A 583 27.07 -1.45 38.07
N LEU A 584 26.73 -0.39 37.33
CA LEU A 584 27.30 -0.08 36.01
C LEU A 584 28.63 0.66 36.14
N ASP A 585 29.55 0.45 35.19
CA ASP A 585 30.84 1.14 35.18
C ASP A 585 30.68 2.65 34.91
N ARG A 586 30.94 3.44 35.96
CA ARG A 586 30.90 4.90 35.94
C ARG A 586 32.00 5.53 35.09
N ASN A 587 33.11 4.83 34.89
CA ASN A 587 34.27 5.37 34.20
C ASN A 587 34.15 5.23 32.67
N SER A 588 33.12 4.54 32.18
CA SER A 588 32.86 4.48 30.74
C SER A 588 32.19 5.75 30.25
N ASP A 589 32.80 6.40 29.26
CA ASP A 589 32.29 7.62 28.60
C ASP A 589 30.87 7.46 28.02
N LEU A 590 30.39 6.23 27.85
CA LEU A 590 29.07 5.92 27.28
C LEU A 590 27.99 5.66 28.32
N THR A 591 28.34 5.30 29.56
CA THR A 591 27.36 4.86 30.55
C THR A 591 26.38 5.97 30.89
N VAL A 592 26.87 7.14 31.32
CA VAL A 592 26.01 8.26 31.72
C VAL A 592 25.16 8.75 30.54
N PRO A 593 25.69 9.05 29.33
CA PRO A 593 24.87 9.52 28.22
C PRO A 593 23.78 8.54 27.79
N ILE A 594 24.06 7.24 27.77
CA ILE A 594 23.07 6.23 27.35
C ILE A 594 21.91 6.17 28.36
N ILE A 595 22.20 6.11 29.66
CA ILE A 595 21.16 6.09 30.70
C ILE A 595 20.35 7.38 30.69
N VAL A 596 21.01 8.54 30.56
CA VAL A 596 20.35 9.85 30.46
C VAL A 596 19.43 9.93 29.24
N ASN A 597 19.86 9.45 28.07
CA ASN A 597 19.02 9.42 26.87
C ASN A 597 17.74 8.57 27.07
N SER A 598 17.87 7.40 27.71
CA SER A 598 16.73 6.55 28.03
C SER A 598 15.78 7.18 29.06
N LEU A 599 16.30 7.91 30.05
CA LEU A 599 15.49 8.65 31.00
C LEU A 599 14.75 9.84 30.35
N PHE A 600 15.39 10.56 29.41
CA PHE A 600 14.69 11.58 28.64
C PHE A 600 13.55 10.98 27.82
N ARG A 601 13.79 9.86 27.11
CA ARG A 601 12.72 9.15 26.39
C ARG A 601 11.55 8.80 27.32
N TYR A 602 11.84 8.24 28.50
CA TYR A 602 10.82 7.97 29.52
C TYR A 602 10.05 9.24 29.93
N ALA A 603 10.74 10.34 30.21
CA ALA A 603 10.10 11.58 30.66
C ALA A 603 9.17 12.14 29.59
N PHE A 604 9.64 12.23 28.34
CA PHE A 604 8.83 12.72 27.22
C PHE A 604 7.66 11.76 26.92
N ASP A 605 7.91 10.45 26.77
CA ASP A 605 6.86 9.48 26.45
C ASP A 605 5.71 9.47 27.47
N ASN A 606 5.99 9.67 28.75
CA ASN A 606 4.95 9.79 29.77
C ASN A 606 4.24 11.16 29.77
N ALA A 607 4.95 12.23 29.42
CA ALA A 607 4.36 13.58 29.37
C ALA A 607 3.34 13.74 28.23
N TYR A 608 3.59 13.06 27.10
CA TYR A 608 2.76 13.15 25.90
C TYR A 608 1.44 12.36 25.96
N ASN A 609 1.10 11.72 27.09
CA ASN A 609 -0.19 11.01 27.28
C ASN A 609 -1.42 11.93 27.31
N ASP A 610 -1.24 13.22 27.61
CA ASP A 610 -2.36 14.18 27.77
C ASP A 610 -2.45 15.21 26.64
N GLU A 611 -1.34 15.89 26.30
CA GLU A 611 -1.27 16.89 25.23
C GLU A 611 0.11 16.93 24.56
N SER A 612 0.15 17.28 23.26
CA SER A 612 1.38 17.28 22.47
C SER A 612 1.91 18.69 22.15
N ILE A 613 3.02 19.07 22.78
CA ILE A 613 3.78 20.30 22.49
C ILE A 613 4.22 20.35 21.01
N LEU A 614 4.47 19.18 20.40
CA LEU A 614 4.84 19.01 18.99
C LEU A 614 3.75 19.41 17.98
N ASN A 615 2.57 19.85 18.43
CA ASN A 615 1.47 20.29 17.56
C ASN A 615 0.94 21.68 17.94
N ARG A 616 1.73 22.49 18.66
CA ARG A 616 1.28 23.79 19.18
C ARG A 616 1.18 24.89 18.11
N TYR A 617 2.00 24.83 17.07
CA TYR A 617 2.13 25.90 16.05
C TYR A 617 1.48 25.52 14.72
N LYS A 618 0.22 25.07 14.76
CA LYS A 618 -0.49 24.51 13.58
C LYS A 618 -0.61 25.50 12.42
N GLU A 619 -0.76 26.79 12.73
CA GLU A 619 -0.89 27.82 11.69
C GLU A 619 0.43 28.01 10.93
N GLU A 620 1.54 28.11 11.65
CA GLU A 620 2.88 28.24 11.08
C GLU A 620 3.30 26.99 10.33
N ASP A 621 2.96 25.81 10.86
CA ASP A 621 3.12 24.53 10.17
C ASP A 621 2.37 24.54 8.82
N GLY A 622 1.11 24.99 8.81
CA GLY A 622 0.32 25.14 7.59
C GLY A 622 0.92 26.13 6.58
N ARG A 623 1.44 27.27 7.07
CA ARG A 623 2.13 28.26 6.22
C ARG A 623 3.38 27.66 5.59
N PHE A 624 4.21 26.95 6.36
CA PHE A 624 5.39 26.27 5.85
C PHE A 624 5.02 25.24 4.77
N LEU A 625 4.01 24.40 5.00
CA LEU A 625 3.57 23.41 4.02
C LEU A 625 3.11 24.05 2.70
N SER A 626 2.47 25.22 2.77
CA SER A 626 1.98 25.94 1.59
C SER A 626 3.10 26.47 0.68
N ILE A 627 4.30 26.72 1.22
CA ILE A 627 5.45 27.25 0.45
C ILE A 627 6.36 26.15 -0.11
N CYS A 628 6.31 24.92 0.42
CA CYS A 628 7.14 23.80 -0.04
C CYS A 628 7.12 23.62 -1.59
N PRO A 629 5.96 23.65 -2.27
CA PRO A 629 5.92 23.52 -3.73
C PRO A 629 6.66 24.65 -4.47
N LYS A 630 6.64 25.87 -3.91
CA LYS A 630 7.34 27.03 -4.47
C LYS A 630 8.85 26.83 -4.36
N ILE A 631 9.35 26.43 -3.19
CA ILE A 631 10.77 26.15 -2.97
C ILE A 631 11.28 25.06 -3.93
N LEU A 632 10.54 23.97 -4.08
CA LEU A 632 10.91 22.87 -4.97
C LEU A 632 10.96 23.27 -6.46
N SER A 633 10.25 24.34 -6.84
CA SER A 633 10.21 24.84 -8.21
C SER A 633 11.34 25.81 -8.56
N ILE A 634 12.15 26.23 -7.57
CA ILE A 634 13.28 27.16 -7.78
C ILE A 634 14.32 26.54 -8.71
N ASP A 635 14.81 27.34 -9.65
CA ASP A 635 15.94 26.98 -10.51
C ASP A 635 17.23 26.89 -9.69
N ILE A 636 18.00 25.83 -9.90
CA ILE A 636 19.26 25.59 -9.17
C ILE A 636 20.24 26.76 -9.30
N ASN A 637 20.22 27.47 -10.42
CA ASN A 637 21.10 28.63 -10.65
C ASN A 637 20.73 29.85 -9.80
N ASN A 638 19.51 29.89 -9.25
CA ASN A 638 19.03 30.97 -8.40
C ASN A 638 19.26 30.70 -6.91
N LEU A 639 19.87 29.57 -6.55
CA LEU A 639 20.15 29.22 -5.17
C LEU A 639 21.31 30.07 -4.62
N LYS A 640 21.18 30.55 -3.38
CA LYS A 640 22.22 31.28 -2.65
C LYS A 640 23.29 30.32 -2.10
N ILE A 641 23.92 29.53 -2.97
CA ILE A 641 24.94 28.52 -2.65
C ILE A 641 26.21 28.82 -3.47
N ARG A 642 27.39 28.37 -3.01
CA ARG A 642 28.65 28.56 -3.75
C ARG A 642 28.53 28.10 -5.21
N PRO A 643 29.02 28.89 -6.20
CA PRO A 643 28.94 28.56 -7.62
C PRO A 643 29.56 27.21 -7.99
N GLU A 644 30.58 26.77 -7.27
CA GLU A 644 31.24 25.47 -7.46
C GLU A 644 30.29 24.29 -7.23
N ILE A 645 29.42 24.39 -6.22
CA ILE A 645 28.40 23.37 -5.96
C ILE A 645 27.32 23.46 -7.03
N ILE A 646 26.82 24.67 -7.32
CA ILE A 646 25.79 24.92 -8.35
C ILE A 646 26.21 24.30 -9.69
N ARG A 647 27.46 24.50 -10.13
CA ARG A 647 27.99 23.90 -11.37
C ARG A 647 27.80 22.39 -11.40
N LYS A 648 28.10 21.68 -10.29
CA LYS A 648 27.96 20.22 -10.19
C LYS A 648 26.51 19.74 -10.22
N ILE A 649 25.57 20.52 -9.65
CA ILE A 649 24.15 20.13 -9.55
C ILE A 649 23.25 20.76 -10.64
N SER A 650 23.78 21.67 -11.46
CA SER A 650 23.04 22.39 -12.52
C SER A 650 22.31 21.49 -13.53
N VAL A 651 22.75 20.23 -13.66
CA VAL A 651 22.12 19.20 -14.51
C VAL A 651 20.63 19.01 -14.21
N PHE A 652 20.21 19.23 -12.96
CA PHE A 652 18.86 18.91 -12.51
C PHE A 652 17.82 20.02 -12.77
N LYS A 653 18.24 21.19 -13.28
CA LYS A 653 17.44 22.42 -13.55
C LYS A 653 16.69 23.02 -12.35
N THR A 654 16.01 22.22 -11.55
CA THR A 654 15.19 22.63 -10.40
C THR A 654 15.58 21.84 -9.15
N VAL A 655 15.27 22.39 -7.98
CA VAL A 655 15.45 21.70 -6.69
C VAL A 655 14.72 20.35 -6.68
N LYS A 656 13.49 20.28 -7.20
CA LYS A 656 12.75 19.02 -7.33
C LYS A 656 13.47 17.97 -8.19
N GLY A 657 14.11 18.42 -9.27
CA GLY A 657 14.92 17.55 -10.12
C GLY A 657 16.10 16.93 -9.38
N LEU A 658 16.76 17.73 -8.54
CA LEU A 658 17.91 17.30 -7.73
C LEU A 658 17.50 16.22 -6.72
N LEU A 659 16.35 16.40 -6.08
CA LEU A 659 15.85 15.49 -5.05
C LEU A 659 15.26 14.19 -5.59
N ALA A 660 15.03 14.07 -6.90
CA ALA A 660 14.48 12.87 -7.51
C ALA A 660 15.38 11.63 -7.34
N SER A 661 16.67 11.83 -7.06
CA SER A 661 17.65 10.77 -6.76
C SER A 661 17.83 10.51 -5.25
N CYS A 662 17.20 11.30 -4.38
CA CYS A 662 17.33 11.16 -2.93
C CYS A 662 16.27 10.20 -2.35
N HIS A 663 16.72 9.24 -1.53
CA HIS A 663 15.84 8.28 -0.86
C HIS A 663 15.61 8.58 0.62
N HIS A 664 16.24 9.61 1.18
CA HIS A 664 16.02 10.00 2.56
C HIS A 664 14.76 10.85 2.69
N SER A 665 13.96 10.54 3.72
CA SER A 665 12.76 11.29 4.08
C SER A 665 12.84 11.64 5.56
N LEU A 666 12.52 12.88 5.89
CA LEU A 666 12.35 13.33 7.26
C LEU A 666 10.90 13.23 7.72
N PHE A 667 9.98 12.75 6.89
CA PHE A 667 8.56 12.63 7.23
C PHE A 667 8.35 11.86 8.53
N HIS A 668 9.14 10.81 8.78
CA HIS A 668 9.06 9.99 10.00
C HIS A 668 9.41 10.75 11.30
N THR A 669 10.05 11.92 11.24
CA THR A 669 10.35 12.73 12.44
C THR A 669 9.09 13.09 13.22
N MET A 670 7.92 13.18 12.56
CA MET A 670 6.62 13.44 13.19
C MET A 670 6.19 12.33 14.18
N SER A 671 6.80 11.14 14.11
CA SER A 671 6.44 9.98 14.92
C SER A 671 7.24 9.85 16.22
N TYR A 672 8.26 10.69 16.40
CA TYR A 672 9.07 10.73 17.62
C TYR A 672 8.55 11.79 18.59
N SER A 673 8.55 11.45 19.87
CA SER A 673 8.05 12.27 20.98
C SER A 673 9.16 13.06 21.69
N ASN A 674 10.43 12.69 21.50
CA ASN A 674 11.55 13.19 22.29
C ASN A 674 12.61 13.86 21.40
N PRO A 675 13.33 14.87 21.91
CA PRO A 675 14.30 15.64 21.14
C PRO A 675 15.54 14.83 20.76
N VAL A 676 15.91 13.80 21.53
CA VAL A 676 17.10 12.97 21.28
C VAL A 676 16.95 12.20 19.96
N ASP A 677 15.83 11.49 19.79
CA ASP A 677 15.60 10.67 18.60
C ASP A 677 15.33 11.52 17.35
N ILE A 678 14.60 12.64 17.50
CA ILE A 678 14.41 13.61 16.41
C ILE A 678 15.78 14.14 15.95
N SER A 679 16.65 14.53 16.88
CA SER A 679 17.98 15.06 16.56
C SER A 679 18.86 14.03 15.87
N PHE A 680 18.73 12.74 16.23
CA PHE A 680 19.45 11.66 15.57
C PHE A 680 19.00 11.44 14.12
N GLU A 681 17.70 11.48 13.83
CA GLU A 681 17.19 11.39 12.45
C GLU A 681 17.62 12.61 11.61
N LEU A 682 17.67 13.81 12.21
CA LEU A 682 18.24 14.99 11.57
C LEU A 682 19.73 14.81 11.28
N TYR A 683 20.50 14.29 12.23
CA TYR A 683 21.93 14.00 12.04
C TYR A 683 22.16 13.03 10.88
N LYS A 684 21.38 11.94 10.78
CA LYS A 684 21.45 11.01 9.64
C LYS A 684 21.21 11.72 8.31
N ALA A 685 20.17 12.55 8.22
CA ALA A 685 19.86 13.30 7.02
C ALA A 685 20.99 14.26 6.65
N ILE A 686 21.55 14.98 7.63
CA ILE A 686 22.65 15.94 7.43
C ILE A 686 23.91 15.23 6.92
N CYS A 687 24.23 14.04 7.46
CA CYS A 687 25.37 13.25 7.01
C CYS A 687 25.28 12.83 5.53
N GLN A 688 24.09 12.86 4.92
CA GLN A 688 23.89 12.51 3.51
C GLN A 688 23.89 13.71 2.56
N LEU A 689 23.81 14.95 3.07
CA LEU A 689 23.78 16.15 2.23
C LEU A 689 25.04 16.33 1.37
N PRO A 690 26.27 15.98 1.83
CA PRO A 690 27.46 16.03 0.98
C PRO A 690 27.32 15.22 -0.31
N ASN A 691 26.64 14.07 -0.27
CA ASN A 691 26.39 13.23 -1.44
C ASN A 691 25.39 13.89 -2.39
N LEU A 692 24.34 14.52 -1.84
CA LEU A 692 23.34 15.25 -2.63
C LEU A 692 23.96 16.46 -3.34
N ALA A 693 24.88 17.16 -2.66
CA ALA A 693 25.59 18.31 -3.19
C ALA A 693 26.77 17.94 -4.12
N ASN A 694 27.11 16.65 -4.21
CA ASN A 694 28.34 16.17 -4.84
C ASN A 694 29.60 16.93 -4.36
N ASN A 695 29.63 17.23 -3.05
CA ASN A 695 30.69 17.99 -2.40
C ASN A 695 30.93 17.44 -0.98
N PRO A 696 32.14 16.97 -0.66
CA PRO A 696 32.43 16.38 0.64
C PRO A 696 32.35 17.37 1.81
N THR A 697 32.44 18.68 1.53
CA THR A 697 32.50 19.73 2.55
C THR A 697 31.45 20.79 2.30
N LEU A 698 30.39 20.77 3.11
CA LEU A 698 29.36 21.80 3.15
C LEU A 698 29.52 22.67 4.39
N THR A 699 29.36 23.98 4.23
CA THR A 699 29.22 24.88 5.37
C THR A 699 27.87 24.63 6.08
N ASN A 700 27.71 25.13 7.31
CA ASN A 700 26.44 25.01 8.04
C ASN A 700 25.29 25.71 7.30
N GLU A 701 25.55 26.86 6.67
CA GLU A 701 24.54 27.58 5.89
C GLU A 701 24.13 26.79 4.63
N GLU A 702 25.10 26.19 3.92
CA GLU A 702 24.80 25.33 2.78
C GLU A 702 24.04 24.07 3.18
N SER A 703 24.46 23.43 4.28
CA SER A 703 23.74 22.30 4.87
C SER A 703 22.30 22.68 5.22
N SER A 704 22.08 23.90 5.70
CA SER A 704 20.75 24.40 6.03
C SER A 704 19.87 24.54 4.78
N TRP A 705 20.42 25.00 3.65
CA TRP A 705 19.70 25.05 2.37
C TRP A 705 19.36 23.65 1.84
N PHE A 706 20.33 22.73 1.80
CA PHE A 706 20.09 21.38 1.30
C PHE A 706 19.10 20.60 2.20
N LEU A 707 19.18 20.78 3.52
CA LEU A 707 18.22 20.21 4.45
C LEU A 707 16.82 20.80 4.27
N LEU A 708 16.70 22.11 4.02
CA LEU A 708 15.42 22.75 3.68
C LEU A 708 14.81 22.12 2.42
N PHE A 709 15.61 21.87 1.39
CA PHE A 709 15.13 21.21 0.17
C PHE A 709 14.61 19.79 0.46
N LEU A 710 15.36 19.03 1.28
CA LEU A 710 14.97 17.68 1.69
C LEU A 710 13.64 17.69 2.46
N ILE A 711 13.49 18.62 3.42
CA ILE A 711 12.26 18.82 4.18
C ILE A 711 11.11 19.17 3.23
N CYS A 712 11.29 20.10 2.29
CA CYS A 712 10.22 20.51 1.38
C CYS A 712 9.76 19.38 0.45
N ASN A 713 10.63 18.42 0.14
CA ASN A 713 10.31 17.28 -0.72
C ASN A 713 9.27 16.33 -0.10
N ASP A 714 9.40 16.09 1.20
CA ASP A 714 8.53 15.21 1.97
C ASP A 714 8.35 15.77 3.40
N PRO A 715 7.56 16.86 3.54
CA PRO A 715 7.57 17.67 4.75
C PRO A 715 6.82 16.99 5.90
N PRO A 716 7.40 16.95 7.11
CA PRO A 716 6.66 16.62 8.32
C PRO A 716 5.49 17.59 8.51
N PRO A 717 4.27 17.13 8.85
CA PRO A 717 3.12 18.00 9.02
C PRO A 717 3.27 19.06 10.12
N ASN A 718 4.18 18.84 11.06
CA ASN A 718 4.41 19.66 12.25
C ASN A 718 5.86 20.19 12.33
N VAL A 719 6.46 20.46 11.17
CA VAL A 719 7.89 20.81 11.04
C VAL A 719 8.32 22.06 11.81
N PHE A 720 7.51 23.11 11.83
CA PHE A 720 7.79 24.33 12.59
C PHE A 720 7.64 24.07 14.09
N SER A 721 6.61 23.31 14.47
CA SER A 721 6.43 22.85 15.85
C SER A 721 7.63 22.02 16.33
N ILE A 722 8.16 21.11 15.52
CA ILE A 722 9.39 20.35 15.80
C ILE A 722 10.57 21.30 16.01
N SER A 723 10.75 22.30 15.15
CA SER A 723 11.86 23.28 15.27
C SER A 723 11.81 24.05 16.58
N LYS A 724 10.63 24.54 16.99
CA LYS A 724 10.44 25.23 18.28
C LYS A 724 10.62 24.29 19.47
N PHE A 725 10.15 23.05 19.35
CA PHE A 725 10.31 22.02 20.37
C PHE A 725 11.79 21.69 20.61
N LEU A 726 12.54 21.42 19.55
CA LEU A 726 13.97 21.15 19.62
C LEU A 726 14.73 22.32 20.25
N LYS A 727 14.40 23.56 19.86
CA LYS A 727 15.07 24.74 20.44
C LYS A 727 14.78 24.89 21.93
N LYS A 728 13.55 24.59 22.36
CA LYS A 728 13.15 24.65 23.77
C LYS A 728 13.90 23.61 24.60
N PHE A 729 14.08 22.40 24.09
CA PHE A 729 14.69 21.27 24.80
C PHE A 729 16.13 20.97 24.35
N GLU A 730 16.87 21.97 23.85
CA GLU A 730 18.25 21.81 23.36
C GLU A 730 19.19 21.20 24.42
N GLN A 731 18.99 21.54 25.69
CA GLN A 731 19.81 21.06 26.81
C GLN A 731 19.63 19.56 27.14
N THR A 732 18.61 18.90 26.59
CA THR A 732 18.41 17.45 26.82
C THR A 732 19.19 16.59 25.82
N VAL A 733 19.95 17.20 24.90
CA VAL A 733 20.75 16.49 23.91
C VAL A 733 22.21 16.54 24.33
N THR A 734 22.82 15.36 24.50
CA THR A 734 24.15 15.21 25.14
C THR A 734 25.33 15.28 24.16
N SER A 735 25.11 15.12 22.85
CA SER A 735 26.16 15.17 21.82
C SER A 735 26.17 16.53 21.09
N LEU A 736 27.37 17.08 20.90
CA LEU A 736 27.59 18.32 20.17
C LEU A 736 27.16 18.20 18.70
N GLU A 737 27.41 17.07 18.05
CA GLU A 737 27.01 16.81 16.66
C GLU A 737 25.48 16.81 16.49
N LEU A 738 24.75 16.28 17.48
CA LEU A 738 23.30 16.33 17.50
C LEU A 738 22.79 17.77 17.69
N ILE A 739 23.42 18.55 18.58
CA ILE A 739 23.12 19.99 18.76
C ILE A 739 23.38 20.77 17.48
N VAL A 740 24.51 20.54 16.80
CA VAL A 740 24.81 21.13 15.49
C VAL A 740 23.73 20.77 14.47
N SER A 741 23.26 19.52 14.47
CA SER A 741 22.19 19.05 13.59
C SER A 741 20.86 19.77 13.85
N MET A 742 20.51 19.99 15.12
CA MET A 742 19.33 20.79 15.51
C MET A 742 19.45 22.24 15.06
N ASN A 743 20.62 22.85 15.19
CA ASN A 743 20.86 24.23 14.78
C ASN A 743 20.77 24.40 13.26
N ILE A 744 21.31 23.46 12.49
CA ILE A 744 21.14 23.42 11.02
C ILE A 744 19.66 23.29 10.66
N PHE A 745 18.92 22.39 11.31
CA PHE A 745 17.48 22.26 11.09
C PHE A 745 16.71 23.54 11.42
N HIS A 746 17.00 24.17 12.57
CA HIS A 746 16.37 25.43 12.95
C HIS A 746 16.65 26.55 11.94
N ARG A 747 17.89 26.63 11.44
CA ARG A 747 18.28 27.56 10.38
C ARG A 747 17.57 27.26 9.06
N SER A 748 17.42 25.99 8.67
CA SER A 748 16.63 25.58 7.49
C SER A 748 15.20 26.10 7.54
N ILE A 749 14.53 25.96 8.67
CA ILE A 749 13.16 26.46 8.84
C ILE A 749 13.16 27.99 8.80
N SER A 750 14.11 28.65 9.46
CA SER A 750 14.22 30.12 9.45
C SER A 750 14.45 30.67 8.04
N LEU A 751 15.29 30.02 7.23
CA LEU A 751 15.52 30.37 5.82
C LEU A 751 14.23 30.34 4.98
N ALA A 752 13.36 29.37 5.25
CA ALA A 752 12.07 29.26 4.57
C ALA A 752 11.18 30.46 4.87
N PHE A 753 11.12 30.89 6.13
CA PHE A 753 10.36 32.07 6.53
C PHE A 753 11.01 33.36 6.03
N GLU A 754 12.32 33.54 6.16
CA GLU A 754 13.02 34.78 5.74
C GLU A 754 12.93 35.07 4.23
N ASN A 755 12.85 34.03 3.39
CA ASN A 755 12.97 34.19 1.93
C ASN A 755 11.66 33.94 1.17
N PHE A 756 10.64 33.31 1.79
CA PHE A 756 9.45 32.84 1.07
C PHE A 756 8.10 33.09 1.76
N ILE A 757 8.10 33.58 3.01
CA ILE A 757 6.90 33.94 3.79
C ILE A 757 7.03 35.42 4.17
#